data_AF-A0A803SW73-F1
#
_entry.id   AF-A0A803SW73-F1
#
_cell.length_a   1.000
_cell.length_b   1.000
_cell.length_c   1.000
_cell.angle_alpha   90.00
_cell.angle_beta   90.00
_cell.angle_gamma   90.00
#
_symmetry.space_group_name_H-M   'P 1'
#
loop_
_entity.id
_entity.type
_entity.pdbx_description
1 polymer ?
#
loop_
_entity_poly.entity_id
_entity_poly.type
_entity_poly.pdbx_seq_one_letter_code
_entity_poly.pdbx_strand_id
1 'polypeptide(L)'
;MKDELIPFLKILMNQVLEKNIIPESWKEGDIITIHKEDTDKSEVKNYRPITLLNLDYKIFTNILANRFKNFLTTWIGPEQKGFLPGRHMKENVRTIVDVIEFYETHHQKELALLSIDAEKAFDNLNWRFIKLLFKEIDIGYQFYNAIEMIYTEQRARILVNGQYTKEIPINKGTRQGCPLSPLIFIFAIEILIRNIRKDDQLKGTKIENYEFKMRAFADDLICIIENPKHQIQKWLDRIEEYGSVAGFYLNKKKTKIMTKNIPKKRQEEIEKVANIQIIPKIKYLGIWLTAKNAHLLKNNYQMKWNEIKKDLQNWKNLKISILGRISIIKMNVLPKLLYLFQNLPIIRNNKLFMEWQREITKFIWKGKKARINYTIMTDDKRRGGFGLPNLKLYYESCALAWVKDWATLEKNSMLALEGFDLRRGWHSYLWYGKRSVEKNFGNHFIRSSLIKTWEKYKGRIYMKTPLWISPLEANQKKFSDWTKWPKYKEILRKKDGQFQLKQHEEIRQKYNKMSWFQYAQLKEQFGKDKKLGFNETENFWDTMMQNNKKEIARIYKKLLEWSTEIEYVKICATKWAKNIGRSIMMSEWEAIWNIKQKYTYASDLQENWLKMFHRWHITPKKIATMYKNTDNKCWKCKKQEGSYFHIWWTCSETKSFWKAVHEETQKILQKSFPMKPEFYLLGLTESIMKLNSNEDKIFTYAATAARITFAKYWKQREIPTNQHWLEKLNEIYDMDKLTYLMKINRGNTIKSTNWEKYVEYKEKAKEK
;
A
#
# COMPACT_ATOMS: atom_id res chain seq x y z
N MET A 1 7.29 -6.36 -34.85
CA MET A 1 6.25 -5.48 -34.27
C MET A 1 6.77 -4.15 -33.71
N LYS A 2 7.68 -4.09 -32.70
CA LYS A 2 8.13 -2.80 -32.15
C LYS A 2 8.93 -1.97 -33.16
N ASP A 3 9.89 -2.59 -33.85
CA ASP A 3 10.76 -1.91 -34.82
C ASP A 3 10.03 -1.53 -36.12
N GLU A 4 8.93 -2.22 -36.42
CA GLU A 4 8.07 -1.93 -37.57
C GLU A 4 7.12 -0.76 -37.31
N LEU A 5 6.54 -0.63 -36.10
CA LEU A 5 5.53 0.40 -35.81
C LEU A 5 6.12 1.78 -35.48
N ILE A 6 7.31 1.82 -34.90
CA ILE A 6 7.94 3.08 -34.45
C ILE A 6 8.13 4.08 -35.60
N PRO A 7 8.66 3.69 -36.79
CA PRO A 7 8.84 4.62 -37.91
C PRO A 7 7.53 5.29 -38.35
N PHE A 8 6.46 4.52 -38.51
CA PHE A 8 5.14 5.05 -38.91
C PHE A 8 4.56 6.00 -37.86
N LEU A 9 4.60 5.61 -36.58
CA LEU A 9 4.14 6.47 -35.49
C LEU A 9 4.96 7.76 -35.40
N LYS A 10 6.27 7.70 -35.64
CA LYS A 10 7.13 8.89 -35.66
C LYS A 10 6.73 9.86 -36.76
N ILE A 11 6.53 9.37 -37.99
CA ILE A 11 6.10 10.18 -39.13
C ILE A 11 4.75 10.84 -38.81
N LEU A 12 3.78 10.03 -38.35
CA LEU A 12 2.45 10.51 -38.00
C LEU A 12 2.51 11.61 -36.93
N MET A 13 3.20 11.36 -35.83
CA MET A 13 3.28 12.32 -34.72
C MET A 13 4.00 13.62 -35.10
N ASN A 14 5.01 13.56 -35.97
CA ASN A 14 5.69 14.76 -36.48
C ASN A 14 4.77 15.57 -37.40
N GLN A 15 3.96 14.91 -38.24
CA GLN A 15 2.95 15.61 -39.05
C GLN A 15 1.93 16.35 -38.18
N VAL A 16 1.52 15.75 -37.05
CA VAL A 16 0.64 16.43 -36.08
C VAL A 16 1.31 17.66 -35.46
N LEU A 17 2.59 17.55 -35.07
CA LEU A 17 3.32 18.61 -34.37
C LEU A 17 3.72 19.78 -35.29
N GLU A 18 4.15 19.48 -36.51
CA GLU A 18 4.75 20.45 -37.43
C GLU A 18 3.77 20.97 -38.48
N LYS A 19 2.84 20.12 -38.94
CA LYS A 19 1.97 20.41 -40.10
C LYS A 19 0.50 20.60 -39.73
N ASN A 20 0.12 20.43 -38.46
CA ASN A 20 -1.27 20.51 -37.99
C ASN A 20 -2.22 19.51 -38.68
N ILE A 21 -1.73 18.33 -39.05
CA ILE A 21 -2.53 17.29 -39.69
C ILE A 21 -2.73 16.15 -38.69
N ILE A 22 -3.99 15.89 -38.31
CA ILE A 22 -4.37 14.72 -37.50
C ILE A 22 -5.18 13.71 -38.32
N PRO A 23 -5.07 12.40 -38.03
CA PRO A 23 -5.98 11.41 -38.60
C PRO A 23 -7.43 11.71 -38.22
N GLU A 24 -8.35 11.52 -39.16
CA GLU A 24 -9.79 11.72 -38.89
C GLU A 24 -10.27 10.76 -37.79
N SER A 25 -9.71 9.55 -37.73
CA SER A 25 -9.96 8.58 -36.65
C SER A 25 -9.64 9.11 -35.25
N TRP A 26 -8.73 10.09 -35.10
CA TRP A 26 -8.42 10.69 -33.79
C TRP A 26 -9.49 11.68 -33.32
N LYS A 27 -10.30 12.20 -34.26
CA LYS A 27 -11.41 13.10 -33.96
C LYS A 27 -12.64 12.34 -33.45
N GLU A 28 -12.76 11.06 -33.77
CA GLU A 28 -13.83 10.18 -33.30
C GLU A 28 -13.54 9.57 -31.90
N GLY A 29 -14.61 9.30 -31.14
CA GLY A 29 -14.53 8.58 -29.87
C GLY A 29 -15.84 7.86 -29.53
N ASP A 30 -15.73 6.61 -29.10
CA ASP A 30 -16.90 5.81 -28.75
C ASP A 30 -17.17 5.88 -27.25
N ILE A 31 -18.35 6.38 -26.84
CA ILE A 31 -18.74 6.52 -25.45
C ILE A 31 -19.46 5.26 -25.00
N ILE A 32 -18.90 4.60 -23.98
CA ILE A 32 -19.57 3.53 -23.22
C ILE A 32 -20.00 4.08 -21.86
N THR A 33 -21.08 3.55 -21.30
CA THR A 33 -21.57 3.96 -19.99
C THR A 33 -21.27 2.90 -18.93
N ILE A 34 -20.75 3.34 -17.79
CA ILE A 34 -20.55 2.50 -16.60
C ILE A 34 -21.53 2.94 -15.52
N HIS A 35 -22.38 2.02 -15.07
CA HIS A 35 -23.32 2.28 -13.98
C HIS A 35 -22.57 2.50 -12.65
N LYS A 36 -22.95 3.53 -11.88
CA LYS A 36 -22.43 3.75 -10.53
C LYS A 36 -22.99 2.68 -9.58
N GLU A 37 -22.15 2.14 -8.71
CA GLU A 37 -22.60 1.15 -7.72
C GLU A 37 -23.64 1.77 -6.77
N ASP A 38 -24.63 0.97 -6.33
CA ASP A 38 -25.67 1.33 -5.36
C ASP A 38 -26.60 2.50 -5.74
N THR A 39 -26.76 2.78 -7.03
CA THR A 39 -27.71 3.79 -7.54
C THR A 39 -28.80 3.17 -8.42
N ASP A 40 -29.90 3.90 -8.63
CA ASP A 40 -30.99 3.44 -9.48
C ASP A 40 -30.55 3.38 -10.95
N LYS A 41 -30.74 2.23 -11.59
CA LYS A 41 -30.42 1.98 -13.00
C LYS A 41 -31.33 2.72 -13.96
N SER A 42 -32.49 3.21 -13.50
CA SER A 42 -33.45 3.94 -14.32
C SER A 42 -32.99 5.38 -14.63
N GLU A 43 -32.10 5.96 -13.81
CA GLU A 43 -31.71 7.36 -13.96
C GLU A 43 -30.40 7.52 -14.75
N VAL A 44 -30.43 8.27 -15.86
CA VAL A 44 -29.25 8.50 -16.73
C VAL A 44 -28.07 9.14 -15.98
N LYS A 45 -28.31 10.01 -14.99
CA LYS A 45 -27.27 10.66 -14.17
C LYS A 45 -26.42 9.67 -13.35
N ASN A 46 -26.89 8.44 -13.20
CA ASN A 46 -26.22 7.36 -12.49
C ASN A 46 -25.23 6.58 -13.37
N TYR A 47 -25.17 6.89 -14.66
CA TYR A 47 -24.19 6.33 -15.58
C TYR A 47 -23.01 7.29 -15.80
N ARG A 48 -21.79 6.76 -15.73
CA ARG A 48 -20.55 7.48 -16.03
C ARG A 48 -20.14 7.21 -17.48
N PRO A 49 -20.09 8.23 -18.36
CA PRO A 49 -19.60 8.04 -19.71
C PRO A 49 -18.07 7.87 -19.70
N ILE A 50 -17.56 6.92 -20.47
CA ILE A 50 -16.13 6.73 -20.74
C ILE A 50 -15.94 6.72 -22.24
N THR A 51 -15.02 7.55 -22.72
CA THR A 51 -14.69 7.62 -24.14
C THR A 51 -13.56 6.63 -24.45
N LEU A 52 -13.87 5.64 -25.27
CA LEU A 52 -12.91 4.75 -25.90
C LEU A 52 -12.25 5.49 -27.06
N LEU A 53 -10.96 5.77 -26.88
CA LEU A 53 -10.11 6.45 -27.86
C LEU A 53 -9.10 5.47 -28.45
N ASN A 54 -8.69 5.76 -29.69
CA ASN A 54 -7.70 4.99 -30.44
C ASN A 54 -6.36 4.86 -29.70
N LEU A 55 -5.66 3.76 -29.96
CA LEU A 55 -4.45 3.40 -29.21
C LEU A 55 -3.26 4.30 -29.58
N ASP A 56 -3.07 4.58 -30.86
CA ASP A 56 -2.08 5.50 -31.41
C ASP A 56 -2.27 6.93 -30.87
N TYR A 57 -3.52 7.41 -30.80
CA TYR A 57 -3.89 8.65 -30.11
C TYR A 57 -3.46 8.63 -28.63
N LYS A 58 -3.74 7.53 -27.91
CA LYS A 58 -3.36 7.38 -26.49
C LYS A 58 -1.84 7.39 -26.32
N ILE A 59 -1.09 6.79 -27.25
CA ILE A 59 0.38 6.82 -27.22
C ILE A 59 0.86 8.27 -27.37
N PHE A 60 0.38 8.99 -28.40
CA PHE A 60 0.78 10.38 -28.63
C PHE A 60 0.44 11.29 -27.45
N THR A 61 -0.81 11.26 -26.99
CA THR A 61 -1.26 12.07 -25.86
C THR A 61 -0.57 11.70 -24.54
N ASN A 62 -0.15 10.45 -24.35
CA ASN A 62 0.65 10.05 -23.19
C ASN A 62 2.08 10.62 -23.26
N ILE A 63 2.69 10.73 -24.44
CA ILE A 63 3.99 11.42 -24.63
C ILE A 63 3.85 12.90 -24.25
N LEU A 64 2.81 13.58 -24.77
CA LEU A 64 2.52 14.98 -24.42
C LEU A 64 2.26 15.15 -22.93
N ALA A 65 1.46 14.26 -22.34
CA ALA A 65 1.13 14.30 -20.91
C ALA A 65 2.39 14.16 -20.04
N ASN A 66 3.32 13.26 -20.39
CA ASN A 66 4.56 13.10 -19.63
C ASN A 66 5.46 14.34 -19.71
N ARG A 67 5.54 14.99 -20.88
CA ARG A 67 6.27 16.27 -21.04
C ARG A 67 5.61 17.38 -20.22
N PHE A 68 4.29 17.51 -20.32
CA PHE A 68 3.53 18.54 -19.60
C PHE A 68 3.59 18.35 -18.09
N LYS A 69 3.59 17.10 -17.62
CA LYS A 69 3.70 16.76 -16.21
C LYS A 69 5.00 17.28 -15.58
N ASN A 70 6.11 17.31 -16.32
CA ASN A 70 7.38 17.85 -15.83
C ASN A 70 7.25 19.36 -15.54
N PHE A 71 6.65 20.10 -16.47
CA PHE A 71 6.34 21.53 -16.30
C PHE A 71 5.32 21.77 -15.17
N LEU A 72 4.21 21.03 -15.15
CA LEU A 72 3.17 21.21 -14.13
C LEU A 72 3.64 20.89 -12.71
N THR A 73 4.62 19.99 -12.55
CA THR A 73 5.14 19.64 -11.22
C THR A 73 5.78 20.84 -10.52
N THR A 74 6.44 21.72 -11.28
CA THR A 74 7.06 22.96 -10.76
C THR A 74 6.07 24.13 -10.75
N TRP A 75 5.19 24.21 -11.74
CA TRP A 75 4.28 25.35 -11.91
C TRP A 75 3.05 25.30 -10.99
N ILE A 76 2.42 24.14 -10.81
CA ILE A 76 1.23 24.02 -9.96
C ILE A 76 1.63 24.15 -8.48
N GLY A 77 0.92 24.98 -7.73
CA GLY A 77 1.19 25.21 -6.31
C GLY A 77 0.97 23.97 -5.42
N PRO A 78 1.43 24.01 -4.15
CA PRO A 78 1.40 22.86 -3.25
C PRO A 78 0.00 22.41 -2.81
N GLU A 79 -1.05 23.20 -3.04
CA GLU A 79 -2.43 22.95 -2.62
C GLU A 79 -3.15 21.91 -3.49
N GLN A 80 -2.74 21.75 -4.75
CA GLN A 80 -3.26 20.74 -5.67
C GLN A 80 -2.44 19.46 -5.56
N LYS A 81 -3.05 18.37 -5.08
CA LYS A 81 -2.38 17.07 -4.91
C LYS A 81 -2.80 16.02 -5.93
N GLY A 82 -3.73 16.33 -6.83
CA GLY A 82 -4.23 15.41 -7.87
C GLY A 82 -3.26 15.24 -9.04
N PHE A 83 -3.20 14.02 -9.59
CA PHE A 83 -2.53 13.62 -10.86
C PHE A 83 -1.02 13.91 -11.05
N LEU A 84 -0.38 14.64 -10.14
CA LEU A 84 1.04 14.97 -10.19
C LEU A 84 1.91 13.99 -9.36
N PRO A 85 3.17 13.76 -9.77
CA PRO A 85 4.05 12.80 -9.10
C PRO A 85 4.54 13.38 -7.77
N GLY A 86 4.76 12.52 -6.77
CA GLY A 86 5.25 12.93 -5.45
C GLY A 86 4.21 13.69 -4.59
N ARG A 87 3.00 13.89 -5.09
CA ARG A 87 1.90 14.52 -4.34
C ARG A 87 0.96 13.44 -3.80
N HIS A 88 0.66 13.53 -2.50
CA HIS A 88 -0.11 12.50 -1.82
C HIS A 88 -1.39 13.08 -1.21
N MET A 89 -2.53 12.43 -1.47
CA MET A 89 -3.84 12.80 -0.91
C MET A 89 -3.85 12.86 0.62
N LYS A 90 -3.00 12.06 1.28
CA LYS A 90 -2.87 12.00 2.74
C LYS A 90 -2.53 13.36 3.35
N GLU A 91 -1.83 14.22 2.61
CA GLU A 91 -1.47 15.57 3.06
C GLU A 91 -2.68 16.51 3.08
N ASN A 92 -3.61 16.36 2.13
CA ASN A 92 -4.85 17.14 2.11
C ASN A 92 -5.72 16.79 3.31
N VAL A 93 -5.97 15.49 3.52
CA VAL A 93 -6.75 15.00 4.66
C VAL A 93 -6.12 15.47 5.97
N ARG A 94 -4.80 15.32 6.10
CA ARG A 94 -4.05 15.73 7.29
C ARG A 94 -4.18 17.23 7.56
N THR A 95 -4.01 18.08 6.54
CA THR A 95 -4.21 19.53 6.69
C THR A 95 -5.60 19.84 7.26
N ILE A 96 -6.67 19.26 6.71
CA ILE A 96 -8.02 19.55 7.19
C ILE A 96 -8.24 19.08 8.63
N VAL A 97 -7.73 17.89 9.00
CA VAL A 97 -7.83 17.38 10.37
C VAL A 97 -7.10 18.29 11.36
N ASP A 98 -5.91 18.78 11.00
CA ASP A 98 -5.10 19.67 11.84
C ASP A 98 -5.72 21.06 11.96
N VAL A 99 -6.35 21.57 10.90
CA VAL A 99 -7.13 22.81 10.97
C VAL A 99 -8.31 22.64 11.93
N ILE A 100 -9.08 21.56 11.83
CA ILE A 100 -10.19 21.31 12.78
C ILE A 100 -9.67 21.25 14.23
N GLU A 101 -8.49 20.65 14.44
CA GLU A 101 -7.85 20.55 15.75
C GLU A 101 -7.34 21.91 16.28
N PHE A 102 -6.79 22.75 15.41
CA PHE A 102 -6.42 24.13 15.73
C PHE A 102 -7.62 24.95 16.21
N TYR A 103 -8.78 24.83 15.56
CA TYR A 103 -10.00 25.50 16.02
C TYR A 103 -10.61 24.84 17.26
N GLU A 104 -10.35 23.55 17.54
CA GLU A 104 -10.72 22.93 18.81
C GLU A 104 -10.00 23.58 19.99
N THR A 105 -8.76 24.06 19.83
CA THR A 105 -8.03 24.77 20.90
C THR A 105 -8.26 26.28 20.93
N HIS A 106 -8.91 26.85 19.89
CA HIS A 106 -9.17 28.28 19.75
C HIS A 106 -10.68 28.54 19.59
N HIS A 107 -11.45 28.34 20.66
CA HIS A 107 -12.91 28.44 20.66
C HIS A 107 -13.46 29.79 20.21
N GLN A 108 -12.68 30.87 20.35
CA GLN A 108 -13.01 32.23 19.94
C GLN A 108 -12.97 32.44 18.42
N LYS A 109 -12.34 31.53 17.67
CA LYS A 109 -12.26 31.61 16.21
C LYS A 109 -13.32 30.74 15.56
N GLU A 110 -13.92 31.25 14.50
CA GLU A 110 -14.95 30.56 13.72
C GLU A 110 -14.39 30.01 12.40
N LEU A 111 -14.79 28.79 12.03
CA LEU A 111 -14.36 28.11 10.81
C LEU A 111 -15.56 27.57 10.02
N ALA A 112 -15.53 27.75 8.71
CA ALA A 112 -16.30 26.95 7.77
C ALA A 112 -15.38 26.21 6.80
N LEU A 113 -15.66 24.92 6.60
CA LEU A 113 -15.08 24.10 5.56
C LEU A 113 -16.13 23.94 4.46
N LEU A 114 -15.90 24.59 3.32
CA LEU A 114 -16.75 24.51 2.15
C LEU A 114 -16.22 23.42 1.22
N SER A 115 -16.93 22.29 1.15
CA SER A 115 -16.65 21.19 0.23
C SER A 115 -17.39 21.43 -1.06
N ILE A 116 -16.63 21.85 -2.07
CA ILE A 116 -17.14 22.20 -3.40
C ILE A 116 -17.34 20.91 -4.21
N ASP A 117 -18.53 20.79 -4.81
CA ASP A 117 -18.82 19.80 -5.85
C ASP A 117 -19.11 20.58 -7.14
N ALA A 118 -18.30 20.33 -8.16
CA ALA A 118 -18.44 21.01 -9.44
C ALA A 118 -19.34 20.23 -10.39
N GLU A 119 -20.25 20.93 -11.07
CA GLU A 119 -21.18 20.30 -11.98
C GLU A 119 -20.46 19.85 -13.25
N LYS A 120 -20.34 18.51 -13.40
CA LYS A 120 -19.73 17.86 -14.58
C LYS A 120 -18.42 18.56 -14.99
N ALA A 121 -17.53 18.79 -14.02
CA ALA A 121 -16.39 19.69 -14.18
C ALA A 121 -15.52 19.39 -15.41
N PHE A 122 -15.30 18.11 -15.73
CA PHE A 122 -14.56 17.70 -16.93
C PHE A 122 -15.30 18.06 -18.22
N ASP A 123 -16.62 17.95 -18.25
CA ASP A 123 -17.44 18.12 -19.45
C ASP A 123 -17.79 19.60 -19.71
N ASN A 124 -17.65 20.48 -18.70
CA ASN A 124 -18.02 21.89 -18.80
C ASN A 124 -16.85 22.86 -19.05
N LEU A 125 -15.59 22.40 -18.98
CA LEU A 125 -14.43 23.25 -19.22
C LEU A 125 -14.49 23.98 -20.57
N ASN A 126 -14.27 25.29 -20.54
CA ASN A 126 -14.31 26.14 -21.73
C ASN A 126 -12.99 26.08 -22.51
N TRP A 127 -13.03 25.56 -23.74
CA TRP A 127 -11.83 25.45 -24.58
C TRP A 127 -11.22 26.79 -24.97
N ARG A 128 -12.03 27.85 -25.12
CA ARG A 128 -11.51 29.18 -25.41
C ARG A 128 -10.63 29.69 -24.28
N PHE A 129 -11.05 29.49 -23.03
CA PHE A 129 -10.26 29.83 -21.85
C PHE A 129 -8.93 29.05 -21.83
N ILE A 130 -8.96 27.74 -22.07
CA ILE A 130 -7.75 26.90 -22.10
C ILE A 130 -6.78 27.32 -23.21
N LYS A 131 -7.29 27.60 -24.42
CA LYS A 131 -6.47 28.08 -25.55
C LYS A 131 -5.79 29.41 -25.22
N LEU A 132 -6.52 30.36 -24.64
CA LEU A 132 -5.96 31.64 -24.20
C LEU A 132 -4.91 31.46 -23.10
N LEU A 133 -5.17 30.60 -22.13
CA LEU A 133 -4.24 30.30 -21.05
C LEU A 133 -2.93 29.69 -21.59
N PHE A 134 -3.01 28.79 -22.57
CA PHE A 134 -1.82 28.23 -23.20
C PHE A 134 -1.02 29.25 -23.99
N LYS A 135 -1.69 30.19 -24.69
CA LYS A 135 -1.01 31.30 -25.38
C LYS A 135 -0.30 32.21 -24.40
N GLU A 136 -0.95 32.57 -23.29
CA GLU A 136 -0.40 33.47 -22.27
C GLU A 136 0.85 32.90 -21.59
N ILE A 137 0.91 31.58 -21.39
CA ILE A 137 2.06 30.92 -20.76
C ILE A 137 3.22 30.67 -21.75
N ASP A 138 2.98 30.84 -23.05
CA ASP A 138 3.94 30.52 -24.11
C ASP A 138 4.54 29.11 -23.97
N ILE A 139 3.67 28.10 -23.99
CA ILE A 139 4.05 26.67 -23.90
C ILE A 139 4.83 26.14 -25.13
N GLY A 140 5.11 26.99 -26.11
CA GLY A 140 5.73 26.65 -27.38
C GLY A 140 4.73 26.24 -28.46
N TYR A 141 5.01 26.69 -29.68
CA TYR A 141 4.14 26.53 -30.85
C TYR A 141 3.74 25.08 -31.14
N GLN A 142 4.70 24.14 -31.12
CA GLN A 142 4.44 22.72 -31.39
C GLN A 142 3.48 22.07 -30.37
N PHE A 143 3.62 22.41 -29.09
CA PHE A 143 2.77 21.84 -28.04
C PHE A 143 1.36 22.45 -28.09
N TYR A 144 1.29 23.77 -28.34
CA TYR A 144 0.03 24.48 -28.54
C TYR A 144 -0.74 23.90 -29.73
N ASN A 145 -0.07 23.72 -30.87
CA ASN A 145 -0.63 23.12 -32.09
C ASN A 145 -1.19 21.72 -31.84
N ALA A 146 -0.43 20.85 -31.16
CA ALA A 146 -0.90 19.51 -30.85
C ALA A 146 -2.17 19.53 -30.00
N ILE A 147 -2.23 20.39 -28.97
CA ILE A 147 -3.43 20.56 -28.14
C ILE A 147 -4.59 21.09 -28.96
N GLU A 148 -4.34 22.12 -29.77
CA GLU A 148 -5.37 22.73 -30.62
C GLU A 148 -5.97 21.68 -31.56
N MET A 149 -5.15 20.89 -32.24
CA MET A 149 -5.64 19.83 -33.13
C MET A 149 -6.37 18.73 -32.39
N ILE A 150 -5.86 18.26 -31.25
CA ILE A 150 -6.51 17.20 -30.46
C ILE A 150 -7.93 17.59 -30.02
N TYR A 151 -8.14 18.87 -29.67
CA TYR A 151 -9.38 19.36 -29.08
C TYR A 151 -10.30 20.13 -30.03
N THR A 152 -9.94 20.26 -31.31
CA THR A 152 -10.77 20.88 -32.35
C THR A 152 -11.57 19.80 -33.11
N GLU A 153 -12.83 20.08 -33.47
CA GLU A 153 -13.70 19.20 -34.27
C GLU A 153 -13.92 17.78 -33.72
N GLN A 154 -13.97 17.63 -32.40
CA GLN A 154 -14.18 16.32 -31.78
C GLN A 154 -15.61 15.81 -32.00
N ARG A 155 -15.74 14.53 -32.36
CA ARG A 155 -17.04 13.84 -32.53
C ARG A 155 -17.08 12.62 -31.63
N ALA A 156 -18.25 12.32 -31.07
CA ALA A 156 -18.47 11.15 -30.25
C ALA A 156 -19.74 10.39 -30.65
N ARG A 157 -19.71 9.06 -30.57
CA ARG A 157 -20.88 8.18 -30.72
C ARG A 157 -21.10 7.45 -29.42
N ILE A 158 -22.35 7.21 -29.02
CA ILE A 158 -22.64 6.41 -27.83
C ILE A 158 -22.90 4.97 -28.27
N LEU A 159 -22.23 4.01 -27.64
CA LEU A 159 -22.44 2.58 -27.86
C LEU A 159 -23.45 2.05 -26.84
N VAL A 160 -24.64 1.67 -27.30
CA VAL A 160 -25.71 1.10 -26.48
C VAL A 160 -26.05 -0.29 -27.03
N ASN A 161 -25.88 -1.33 -26.21
CA ASN A 161 -26.19 -2.72 -26.59
C ASN A 161 -25.57 -3.18 -27.93
N GLY A 162 -24.36 -2.71 -28.24
CA GLY A 162 -23.66 -3.05 -29.49
C GLY A 162 -24.05 -2.21 -30.71
N GLN A 163 -24.96 -1.24 -30.56
CA GLN A 163 -25.35 -0.31 -31.62
C GLN A 163 -24.85 1.11 -31.34
N TYR A 164 -24.44 1.80 -32.40
CA TYR A 164 -23.97 3.18 -32.34
C TYR A 164 -25.12 4.17 -32.50
N THR A 165 -25.13 5.22 -31.68
CA THR A 165 -25.99 6.37 -31.89
C THR A 165 -25.47 7.28 -33.00
N LYS A 166 -26.28 8.28 -33.38
CA LYS A 166 -25.82 9.41 -34.20
C LYS A 166 -24.60 10.09 -33.58
N GLU A 167 -23.77 10.66 -34.44
CA GLU A 167 -22.59 11.43 -34.03
C GLU A 167 -23.00 12.71 -33.29
N ILE A 168 -22.28 12.98 -32.20
CA ILE A 168 -22.47 14.15 -31.34
C ILE A 168 -21.19 14.99 -31.44
N PRO A 169 -21.26 16.24 -31.91
CA PRO A 169 -20.12 17.15 -31.87
C PRO A 169 -19.83 17.59 -30.43
N ILE A 170 -18.57 17.54 -30.02
CA ILE A 170 -18.10 17.92 -28.69
C ILE A 170 -17.46 19.30 -28.77
N ASN A 171 -18.17 20.32 -28.26
CA ASN A 171 -17.74 21.72 -28.32
C ASN A 171 -17.06 22.23 -27.03
N LYS A 172 -17.24 21.51 -25.91
CA LYS A 172 -16.69 21.87 -24.59
C LYS A 172 -16.33 20.62 -23.80
N GLY A 173 -15.48 20.80 -22.79
CA GLY A 173 -15.06 19.73 -21.90
C GLY A 173 -14.00 18.80 -22.47
N THR A 174 -13.36 18.06 -21.58
CA THR A 174 -12.23 17.18 -21.88
C THR A 174 -12.65 15.71 -21.92
N ARG A 175 -12.09 14.94 -22.87
CA ARG A 175 -12.42 13.51 -23.05
C ARG A 175 -12.03 12.68 -21.82
N GLN A 176 -13.01 11.98 -21.22
CA GLN A 176 -12.78 11.02 -20.14
C GLN A 176 -12.16 9.74 -20.70
N GLY A 177 -10.85 9.55 -20.49
CA GLY A 177 -10.07 8.45 -21.07
C GLY A 177 -8.85 8.90 -21.86
N CYS A 178 -8.74 10.20 -22.16
CA CYS A 178 -7.52 10.78 -22.72
C CYS A 178 -6.47 10.99 -21.62
N PRO A 179 -5.21 10.51 -21.78
CA PRO A 179 -4.12 10.72 -20.83
C PRO A 179 -3.82 12.18 -20.50
N LEU A 180 -4.05 13.10 -21.44
CA LEU A 180 -3.74 14.54 -21.28
C LEU A 180 -4.84 15.31 -20.54
N SER A 181 -6.11 14.90 -20.67
CA SER A 181 -7.27 15.61 -20.11
C SER A 181 -7.17 15.91 -18.60
N PRO A 182 -6.75 14.96 -17.72
CA PRO A 182 -6.60 15.24 -16.29
C PRO A 182 -5.58 16.33 -15.97
N LEU A 183 -4.52 16.45 -16.79
CA LEU A 183 -3.48 17.47 -16.60
C LEU A 183 -3.97 18.86 -17.02
N ILE A 184 -4.71 18.94 -18.13
CA ILE A 184 -5.36 20.19 -18.56
C ILE A 184 -6.38 20.64 -17.51
N PHE A 185 -7.14 19.70 -16.94
CA PHE A 185 -8.10 20.00 -15.88
C PHE A 185 -7.43 20.64 -14.66
N ILE A 186 -6.39 20.01 -14.09
CA ILE A 186 -5.71 20.59 -12.92
C ILE A 186 -4.99 21.90 -13.24
N PHE A 187 -4.53 22.07 -14.48
CA PHE A 187 -3.90 23.29 -14.95
C PHE A 187 -4.89 24.46 -14.99
N ALA A 188 -6.12 24.21 -15.45
CA ALA A 188 -7.20 25.18 -15.38
C ALA A 188 -7.52 25.54 -13.92
N ILE A 189 -7.78 24.53 -13.07
CA ILE A 189 -8.13 24.74 -11.66
C ILE A 189 -7.03 25.46 -10.87
N GLU A 190 -5.76 25.31 -11.24
CA GLU A 190 -4.66 26.04 -10.61
C GLU A 190 -4.83 27.57 -10.75
N ILE A 191 -5.48 28.07 -11.80
CA ILE A 191 -5.78 29.50 -11.93
C ILE A 191 -6.75 29.97 -10.84
N LEU A 192 -7.82 29.21 -10.58
CA LEU A 192 -8.73 29.47 -9.47
C LEU A 192 -7.99 29.45 -8.12
N ILE A 193 -7.15 28.43 -7.91
CA ILE A 193 -6.36 28.30 -6.67
C ILE A 193 -5.41 29.50 -6.51
N ARG A 194 -4.74 29.93 -7.57
CA ARG A 194 -3.84 31.10 -7.55
C ARG A 194 -4.58 32.40 -7.28
N ASN A 195 -5.74 32.59 -7.88
CA ASN A 195 -6.59 33.76 -7.64
C ASN A 195 -7.00 33.83 -6.17
N ILE A 196 -7.49 32.72 -5.61
CA ILE A 196 -7.83 32.61 -4.19
C ILE A 196 -6.60 32.84 -3.29
N ARG A 197 -5.43 32.28 -3.66
CA ARG A 197 -4.20 32.42 -2.88
C ARG A 197 -3.79 33.90 -2.77
N LYS A 198 -3.79 34.63 -3.89
CA LYS A 198 -3.38 36.04 -3.99
C LYS A 198 -4.42 37.03 -3.46
N ASP A 199 -5.68 36.64 -3.34
CA ASP A 199 -6.74 37.53 -2.90
C ASP A 199 -6.70 37.74 -1.37
N ASP A 200 -6.25 38.92 -0.95
CA ASP A 200 -6.16 39.28 0.47
C ASP A 200 -7.51 39.48 1.14
N GLN A 201 -8.60 39.64 0.38
CA GLN A 201 -9.94 39.76 0.94
C GLN A 201 -10.51 38.41 1.40
N LEU A 202 -10.04 37.32 0.79
CA LEU A 202 -10.40 35.95 1.17
C LEU A 202 -9.48 35.48 2.29
N LYS A 203 -9.97 35.40 3.53
CA LYS A 203 -9.16 34.92 4.66
C LYS A 203 -9.32 33.42 4.85
N GLY A 204 -8.18 32.76 4.86
CA GLY A 204 -8.06 31.38 5.31
C GLY A 204 -7.60 31.32 6.76
N THR A 205 -7.38 30.11 7.26
CA THR A 205 -6.80 29.94 8.59
C THR A 205 -5.33 30.38 8.57
N LYS A 206 -5.00 31.46 9.28
CA LYS A 206 -3.62 31.93 9.43
C LYS A 206 -2.94 31.30 10.64
N ILE A 207 -1.82 30.63 10.39
CA ILE A 207 -0.95 30.05 11.42
C ILE A 207 0.49 30.44 11.10
N GLU A 208 1.08 31.21 12.03
CA GLU A 208 2.41 31.79 11.84
C GLU A 208 2.48 32.59 10.52
N ASN A 209 3.41 32.21 9.63
CA ASN A 209 3.64 32.83 8.32
C ASN A 209 2.86 32.17 7.18
N TYR A 210 2.01 31.18 7.48
CA TYR A 210 1.26 30.41 6.48
C TYR A 210 -0.23 30.70 6.59
N GLU A 211 -0.88 30.86 5.45
CA GLU A 211 -2.33 30.99 5.36
C GLU A 211 -2.91 29.80 4.58
N PHE A 212 -3.82 29.08 5.22
CA PHE A 212 -4.46 27.90 4.66
C PHE A 212 -5.84 28.28 4.13
N LYS A 213 -5.92 28.54 2.81
CA LYS A 213 -7.14 28.94 2.11
C LYS A 213 -7.87 27.77 1.43
N MET A 214 -7.13 26.87 0.80
CA MET A 214 -7.73 25.83 -0.05
C MET A 214 -6.89 24.55 -0.11
N ARG A 215 -7.56 23.42 -0.35
CA ARG A 215 -6.97 22.12 -0.70
C ARG A 215 -7.72 21.52 -1.87
N ALA A 216 -6.96 21.00 -2.84
CA ALA A 216 -7.49 20.45 -4.07
C ALA A 216 -6.95 19.06 -4.34
N PHE A 217 -7.81 18.16 -4.78
CA PHE A 217 -7.42 16.87 -5.36
C PHE A 217 -8.28 16.64 -6.60
N ALA A 218 -7.77 17.07 -7.76
CA ALA A 218 -8.57 17.14 -8.98
C ALA A 218 -9.82 18.02 -8.77
N ASP A 219 -11.01 17.44 -8.93
CA ASP A 219 -12.33 18.06 -8.79
C ASP A 219 -12.81 18.16 -7.33
N ASP A 220 -12.25 17.36 -6.41
CA ASP A 220 -12.55 17.45 -4.99
C ASP A 220 -11.81 18.66 -4.37
N LEU A 221 -12.53 19.76 -4.15
CA LEU A 221 -12.00 21.01 -3.59
C LEU A 221 -12.60 21.29 -2.21
N ILE A 222 -11.73 21.66 -1.25
CA ILE A 222 -12.15 22.17 0.06
C ILE A 222 -11.56 23.55 0.29
N CYS A 223 -12.43 24.53 0.53
CA CYS A 223 -12.05 25.86 1.01
C CYS A 223 -12.11 25.91 2.53
N ILE A 224 -11.12 26.57 3.12
CA ILE A 224 -10.96 26.79 4.55
C ILE A 224 -11.20 28.27 4.79
N ILE A 225 -12.34 28.60 5.42
CA ILE A 225 -12.83 29.97 5.54
C ILE A 225 -12.85 30.37 7.01
N GLU A 226 -12.07 31.38 7.38
CA GLU A 226 -12.10 32.00 8.73
C GLU A 226 -13.19 33.09 8.76
N ASN A 227 -13.93 33.19 9.87
CA ASN A 227 -15.02 34.16 10.04
C ASN A 227 -16.07 34.12 8.90
N PRO A 228 -16.71 32.97 8.67
CA PRO A 228 -17.51 32.72 7.47
C PRO A 228 -18.72 33.64 7.30
N LYS A 229 -19.26 34.21 8.39
CA LYS A 229 -20.41 35.13 8.33
C LYS A 229 -20.21 36.28 7.34
N HIS A 230 -18.99 36.83 7.26
CA HIS A 230 -18.69 37.98 6.39
C HIS A 230 -17.98 37.60 5.09
N GLN A 231 -17.48 36.37 4.99
CA GLN A 231 -16.61 35.96 3.90
C GLN A 231 -17.26 35.00 2.93
N ILE A 232 -18.21 34.17 3.38
CA ILE A 232 -18.69 33.05 2.58
C ILE A 232 -19.27 33.51 1.24
N GLN A 233 -19.97 34.65 1.21
CA GLN A 233 -20.50 35.21 -0.03
C GLN A 233 -19.37 35.61 -1.00
N LYS A 234 -18.35 36.33 -0.50
CA LYS A 234 -17.18 36.72 -1.30
C LYS A 234 -16.45 35.53 -1.90
N TRP A 235 -16.35 34.44 -1.14
CA TRP A 235 -15.79 33.17 -1.62
C TRP A 235 -16.63 32.57 -2.75
N LEU A 236 -17.96 32.54 -2.60
CA LEU A 236 -18.86 32.03 -3.62
C LEU A 236 -18.82 32.90 -4.88
N ASP A 237 -18.90 34.22 -4.74
CA ASP A 237 -18.84 35.18 -5.86
C ASP A 237 -17.57 34.99 -6.69
N ARG A 238 -16.42 34.83 -6.02
CA ARG A 238 -15.13 34.61 -6.70
C ARG A 238 -15.08 33.28 -7.46
N ILE A 239 -15.67 32.23 -6.92
CA ILE A 239 -15.72 30.92 -7.58
C ILE A 239 -16.72 30.95 -8.76
N GLU A 240 -17.86 31.63 -8.60
CA GLU A 240 -18.87 31.80 -9.65
C GLU A 240 -18.35 32.69 -10.80
N GLU A 241 -17.62 33.76 -10.49
CA GLU A 241 -16.89 34.61 -11.46
C GLU A 241 -15.94 33.74 -12.31
N TYR A 242 -15.09 32.95 -11.66
CA TYR A 242 -14.20 32.02 -12.36
C TYR A 242 -14.99 30.98 -13.17
N GLY A 243 -16.09 30.48 -12.62
CA GLY A 243 -16.99 29.54 -13.28
C GLY A 243 -17.56 30.08 -14.59
N SER A 244 -17.92 31.36 -14.65
CA SER A 244 -18.43 32.01 -15.85
C SER A 244 -17.42 32.04 -17.02
N VAL A 245 -16.13 32.13 -16.70
CA VAL A 245 -15.05 32.20 -17.70
C VAL A 245 -14.54 30.81 -18.08
N ALA A 246 -14.19 30.00 -17.08
CA ALA A 246 -13.52 28.72 -17.28
C ALA A 246 -14.50 27.54 -17.47
N GLY A 247 -15.79 27.73 -17.19
CA GLY A 247 -16.80 26.66 -17.23
C GLY A 247 -16.81 25.77 -15.98
N PHE A 248 -16.34 26.28 -14.85
CA PHE A 248 -16.34 25.57 -13.56
C PHE A 248 -17.55 25.99 -12.70
N TYR A 249 -18.72 25.40 -12.97
CA TYR A 249 -19.95 25.75 -12.24
C TYR A 249 -20.12 24.96 -10.95
N LEU A 250 -20.56 25.63 -9.89
CA LEU A 250 -20.85 25.02 -8.59
C LEU A 250 -22.19 24.26 -8.61
N ASN A 251 -22.17 23.01 -8.16
CA ASN A 251 -23.39 22.27 -7.85
C ASN A 251 -23.85 22.60 -6.42
N LYS A 252 -24.67 23.64 -6.25
CA LYS A 252 -25.13 24.11 -4.91
C LYS A 252 -25.84 23.02 -4.09
N LYS A 253 -26.54 22.07 -4.74
CA LYS A 253 -27.25 20.97 -4.06
C LYS A 253 -26.28 19.95 -3.45
N LYS A 254 -25.15 19.68 -4.12
CA LYS A 254 -24.14 18.71 -3.71
C LYS A 254 -22.99 19.31 -2.91
N THR A 255 -22.71 20.59 -3.11
CA THR A 255 -21.79 21.38 -2.30
C THR A 255 -22.30 21.40 -0.86
N LYS A 256 -21.40 21.26 0.11
CA LYS A 256 -21.74 21.18 1.54
C LYS A 256 -20.81 22.02 2.38
N ILE A 257 -21.34 22.57 3.46
CA ILE A 257 -20.57 23.33 4.45
C ILE A 257 -20.51 22.56 5.76
N MET A 258 -19.34 22.52 6.41
CA MET A 258 -19.19 22.06 7.79
C MET A 258 -18.60 23.18 8.61
N THR A 259 -19.25 23.51 9.72
CA THR A 259 -18.84 24.61 10.59
C THR A 259 -18.23 24.10 11.89
N LYS A 260 -17.35 24.92 12.48
CA LYS A 260 -16.74 24.69 13.79
C LYS A 260 -16.74 25.99 14.58
N ASN A 261 -17.08 25.89 15.87
CA ASN A 261 -17.21 27.00 16.83
C ASN A 261 -18.26 28.05 16.45
N ILE A 262 -19.27 27.70 15.65
CA ILE A 262 -20.35 28.61 15.23
C ILE A 262 -21.66 28.17 15.89
N PRO A 263 -22.37 29.06 16.61
CA PRO A 263 -23.69 28.76 17.18
C PRO A 263 -24.76 28.49 16.11
N LYS A 264 -25.76 27.65 16.42
CA LYS A 264 -26.83 27.26 15.47
C LYS A 264 -27.52 28.44 14.77
N LYS A 265 -27.88 29.50 15.51
CA LYS A 265 -28.51 30.70 14.93
C LYS A 265 -27.68 31.35 13.81
N ARG A 266 -26.35 31.41 13.98
CA ARG A 266 -25.44 31.91 12.93
C ARG A 266 -25.23 30.91 11.79
N GLN A 267 -25.34 29.61 12.08
CA GLN A 267 -25.32 28.60 11.01
C GLN A 267 -26.51 28.80 10.06
N GLU A 268 -27.71 29.03 10.59
CA GLU A 268 -28.91 29.31 9.78
C GLU A 268 -28.75 30.59 8.93
N GLU A 269 -28.13 31.65 9.48
CA GLU A 269 -27.79 32.85 8.70
C GLU A 269 -26.85 32.53 7.54
N ILE A 270 -25.78 31.77 7.79
CA ILE A 270 -24.80 31.36 6.77
C ILE A 270 -25.46 30.47 5.70
N GLU A 271 -26.32 29.54 6.11
CA GLU A 271 -27.05 28.65 5.18
C GLU A 271 -27.98 29.43 4.26
N LYS A 272 -28.67 30.46 4.78
CA LYS A 272 -29.52 31.37 3.98
C LYS A 272 -28.71 32.20 2.98
N VAL A 273 -27.60 32.79 3.43
CA VAL A 273 -26.74 33.63 2.57
C VAL A 273 -26.09 32.78 1.48
N ALA A 274 -25.48 31.65 1.84
CA ALA A 274 -24.76 30.79 0.92
C ALA A 274 -25.69 29.96 0.00
N ASN A 275 -26.96 29.78 0.38
CA ASN A 275 -27.89 28.83 -0.24
C ASN A 275 -27.28 27.42 -0.38
N ILE A 276 -26.53 26.99 0.64
CA ILE A 276 -25.81 25.72 0.69
C ILE A 276 -26.03 25.08 2.06
N GLN A 277 -26.36 23.79 2.04
CA GLN A 277 -26.67 23.04 3.26
C GLN A 277 -25.46 22.91 4.19
N ILE A 278 -25.66 23.24 5.47
CA ILE A 278 -24.69 22.97 6.53
C ILE A 278 -24.94 21.57 7.10
N ILE A 279 -23.88 20.76 7.16
CA ILE A 279 -23.95 19.37 7.62
C ILE A 279 -22.91 19.09 8.73
N PRO A 280 -23.23 18.16 9.66
CA PRO A 280 -22.34 17.86 10.79
C PRO A 280 -21.12 17.01 10.41
N LYS A 281 -21.15 16.35 9.24
CA LYS A 281 -20.07 15.49 8.74
C LYS A 281 -19.92 15.62 7.23
N ILE A 282 -18.70 15.78 6.73
CA ILE A 282 -18.37 15.82 5.29
C ILE A 282 -17.56 14.59 4.92
N LYS A 283 -17.80 14.01 3.73
CA LYS A 283 -16.93 12.99 3.16
C LYS A 283 -15.94 13.65 2.21
N TYR A 284 -14.66 13.60 2.53
CA TYR A 284 -13.59 14.13 1.70
C TYR A 284 -12.56 13.05 1.41
N LEU A 285 -12.28 12.79 0.13
CA LEU A 285 -11.33 11.74 -0.30
C LEU A 285 -11.61 10.42 0.42
N GLY A 286 -12.87 9.97 0.42
CA GLY A 286 -13.26 8.71 1.07
C GLY A 286 -13.24 8.69 2.61
N ILE A 287 -12.95 9.81 3.28
CA ILE A 287 -12.85 9.92 4.74
C ILE A 287 -13.96 10.83 5.26
N TRP A 288 -14.66 10.34 6.29
CA TRP A 288 -15.65 11.11 7.03
C TRP A 288 -14.97 12.02 8.05
N LEU A 289 -15.09 13.32 7.82
CA LEU A 289 -14.64 14.40 8.71
C LEU A 289 -15.83 14.93 9.50
N THR A 290 -15.58 15.33 10.75
CA THR A 290 -16.57 15.89 11.67
C THR A 290 -15.97 17.06 12.41
N ALA A 291 -16.80 17.98 12.90
CA ALA A 291 -16.35 19.11 13.73
C ALA A 291 -15.64 18.70 15.04
N LYS A 292 -15.74 17.43 15.46
CA LYS A 292 -14.97 16.85 16.57
C LYS A 292 -14.15 15.67 16.08
N ASN A 293 -12.83 15.72 16.27
CA ASN A 293 -11.92 14.65 15.84
C ASN A 293 -12.13 13.32 16.61
N ALA A 294 -12.81 13.34 17.76
CA ALA A 294 -13.13 12.14 18.55
C ALA A 294 -13.96 11.09 17.78
N HIS A 295 -14.78 11.51 16.80
CA HIS A 295 -15.62 10.59 16.04
C HIS A 295 -14.92 9.95 14.83
N LEU A 296 -13.69 10.36 14.49
CA LEU A 296 -12.96 9.86 13.33
C LEU A 296 -12.78 8.34 13.36
N LEU A 297 -12.52 7.76 14.54
CA LEU A 297 -12.34 6.31 14.70
C LEU A 297 -13.64 5.54 14.41
N LYS A 298 -14.77 6.02 14.93
CA LYS A 298 -16.10 5.41 14.74
C LYS A 298 -16.56 5.53 13.29
N ASN A 299 -16.51 6.74 12.74
CA ASN A 299 -17.06 7.03 11.42
C ASN A 299 -16.26 6.43 10.28
N ASN A 300 -14.96 6.17 10.47
CA ASN A 300 -14.10 5.63 9.42
C ASN A 300 -13.73 4.16 9.67
N TYR A 301 -13.01 3.87 10.76
CA TYR A 301 -12.48 2.52 11.00
C TYR A 301 -13.57 1.51 11.34
N GLN A 302 -14.49 1.82 12.25
CA GLN A 302 -15.54 0.87 12.64
C GLN A 302 -16.53 0.64 11.50
N MET A 303 -16.94 1.70 10.80
CA MET A 303 -17.82 1.59 9.63
C MET A 303 -17.19 0.73 8.52
N LYS A 304 -15.93 1.00 8.15
CA LYS A 304 -15.22 0.23 7.13
C LYS A 304 -14.99 -1.22 7.56
N TRP A 305 -14.73 -1.45 8.83
CA TRP A 305 -14.58 -2.81 9.37
C TRP A 305 -15.89 -3.60 9.33
N ASN A 306 -17.03 -2.96 9.58
CA ASN A 306 -18.34 -3.61 9.49
C ASN A 306 -18.64 -4.07 8.05
N GLU A 307 -18.29 -3.26 7.04
CA GLU A 307 -18.37 -3.66 5.63
C GLU A 307 -17.47 -4.87 5.35
N ILE A 308 -16.20 -4.81 5.77
CA ILE A 308 -15.24 -5.93 5.62
C ILE A 308 -15.77 -7.20 6.31
N LYS A 309 -16.40 -7.06 7.49
CA LYS A 309 -16.95 -8.19 8.23
C LYS A 309 -18.08 -8.87 7.46
N LYS A 310 -18.96 -8.09 6.82
CA LYS A 310 -20.01 -8.61 5.92
C LYS A 310 -19.38 -9.34 4.73
N ASP A 311 -18.38 -8.75 4.10
CA ASP A 311 -17.66 -9.38 2.98
C ASP A 311 -17.02 -10.72 3.40
N LEU A 312 -16.36 -10.77 4.56
CA LEU A 312 -15.76 -11.99 5.10
C LEU A 312 -16.80 -13.07 5.42
N GLN A 313 -18.00 -12.68 5.87
CA GLN A 313 -19.11 -13.61 6.08
C GLN A 313 -19.60 -14.19 4.76
N ASN A 314 -19.77 -13.36 3.73
CA ASN A 314 -20.17 -13.80 2.39
C ASN A 314 -19.13 -14.76 1.79
N TRP A 315 -17.84 -14.42 1.88
CA TRP A 315 -16.76 -15.25 1.34
C TRP A 315 -16.49 -16.52 2.15
N LYS A 316 -16.98 -16.62 3.39
CA LYS A 316 -16.82 -17.83 4.21
C LYS A 316 -17.48 -19.05 3.55
N ASN A 317 -18.55 -18.83 2.80
CA ASN A 317 -19.32 -19.88 2.12
C ASN A 317 -18.61 -20.41 0.86
N LEU A 318 -17.61 -19.68 0.35
CA LEU A 318 -16.84 -20.11 -0.80
C LEU A 318 -15.90 -21.27 -0.42
N LYS A 319 -15.81 -22.30 -1.27
CA LYS A 319 -14.93 -23.48 -1.10
C LYS A 319 -13.46 -23.14 -1.43
N ILE A 320 -12.89 -22.16 -0.73
CA ILE A 320 -11.53 -21.64 -0.99
C ILE A 320 -10.51 -22.31 -0.06
N SER A 321 -9.32 -22.59 -0.60
CA SER A 321 -8.14 -23.08 0.14
C SER A 321 -7.69 -22.09 1.23
N ILE A 322 -6.78 -22.51 2.10
CA ILE A 322 -6.26 -21.58 3.13
C ILE A 322 -5.42 -20.47 2.51
N LEU A 323 -4.59 -20.80 1.52
CA LEU A 323 -3.77 -19.85 0.78
C LEU A 323 -4.63 -18.89 -0.05
N GLY A 324 -5.73 -19.37 -0.62
CA GLY A 324 -6.71 -18.53 -1.31
C GLY A 324 -7.35 -17.52 -0.36
N ARG A 325 -7.77 -17.95 0.84
CA ARG A 325 -8.33 -17.03 1.86
C ARG A 325 -7.31 -16.01 2.35
N ILE A 326 -6.05 -16.39 2.54
CA ILE A 326 -4.98 -15.44 2.85
C ILE A 326 -4.79 -14.43 1.70
N SER A 327 -4.92 -14.88 0.45
CA SER A 327 -4.83 -14.00 -0.73
C SER A 327 -5.98 -13.01 -0.79
N ILE A 328 -7.20 -13.41 -0.43
CA ILE A 328 -8.35 -12.50 -0.29
C ILE A 328 -8.07 -11.41 0.75
N ILE A 329 -7.52 -11.78 1.92
CA ILE A 329 -7.13 -10.79 2.93
C ILE A 329 -6.09 -9.81 2.37
N LYS A 330 -5.11 -10.29 1.60
CA LYS A 330 -4.08 -9.44 0.96
C LYS A 330 -4.63 -8.52 -0.11
N MET A 331 -5.57 -9.00 -0.92
CA MET A 331 -6.04 -8.30 -2.11
C MET A 331 -7.21 -7.36 -1.82
N ASN A 332 -8.01 -7.63 -0.77
CA ASN A 332 -9.22 -6.87 -0.50
C ASN A 332 -9.20 -6.19 0.89
N VAL A 333 -8.93 -6.94 1.96
CA VAL A 333 -8.95 -6.39 3.33
C VAL A 333 -7.79 -5.44 3.59
N LEU A 334 -6.57 -5.84 3.23
CA LEU A 334 -5.38 -5.04 3.46
C LEU A 334 -5.46 -3.67 2.74
N PRO A 335 -5.78 -3.56 1.43
CA PRO A 335 -5.87 -2.26 0.77
C PRO A 335 -6.91 -1.32 1.38
N LYS A 336 -8.11 -1.83 1.74
CA LYS A 336 -9.17 -1.05 2.40
C LYS A 336 -8.69 -0.41 3.71
N LEU A 337 -7.97 -1.16 4.54
CA LEU A 337 -7.43 -0.65 5.81
C LEU A 337 -6.14 0.17 5.63
N LEU A 338 -5.28 -0.22 4.70
CA LEU A 338 -4.03 0.48 4.40
C LEU A 338 -4.29 1.91 3.90
N TYR A 339 -5.40 2.12 3.20
CA TYR A 339 -5.90 3.46 2.86
C TYR A 339 -6.13 4.30 4.12
N LEU A 340 -6.86 3.75 5.10
CA LEU A 340 -7.13 4.46 6.36
C LEU A 340 -5.86 4.66 7.20
N PHE A 341 -4.96 3.66 7.24
CA PHE A 341 -3.70 3.75 7.99
C PHE A 341 -2.80 4.88 7.47
N GLN A 342 -2.77 5.11 6.16
CA GLN A 342 -1.99 6.17 5.54
C GLN A 342 -2.57 7.56 5.80
N ASN A 343 -3.90 7.70 5.75
CA ASN A 343 -4.55 9.00 5.84
C ASN A 343 -4.94 9.40 7.28
N LEU A 344 -5.23 8.44 8.17
CA LEU A 344 -5.70 8.67 9.54
C LEU A 344 -4.99 7.76 10.55
N PRO A 345 -3.70 7.98 10.86
CA PRO A 345 -2.99 7.21 11.88
C PRO A 345 -3.39 7.61 13.31
N ILE A 346 -4.60 7.23 13.74
CA ILE A 346 -5.22 7.63 15.03
C ILE A 346 -5.41 6.49 16.05
N ILE A 347 -5.07 5.25 15.69
CA ILE A 347 -5.26 4.07 16.56
C ILE A 347 -4.18 4.05 17.64
N ARG A 348 -4.59 4.30 18.89
CA ARG A 348 -3.68 4.32 20.06
C ARG A 348 -3.61 2.98 20.81
N ASN A 349 -4.62 2.11 20.67
CA ASN A 349 -4.75 0.88 21.46
C ASN A 349 -4.62 -0.39 20.60
N ASN A 350 -4.26 -1.51 21.24
CA ASN A 350 -4.17 -2.80 20.55
C ASN A 350 -5.52 -3.52 20.44
N LYS A 351 -6.58 -3.03 21.10
CA LYS A 351 -7.88 -3.71 21.21
C LYS A 351 -8.50 -3.96 19.82
N LEU A 352 -8.51 -2.94 18.97
CA LEU A 352 -9.01 -3.06 17.60
C LEU A 352 -8.21 -4.08 16.77
N PHE A 353 -6.87 -4.03 16.85
CA PHE A 353 -6.04 -4.99 16.12
C PHE A 353 -6.25 -6.43 16.59
N MET A 354 -6.46 -6.66 17.89
CA MET A 354 -6.76 -7.99 18.43
C MET A 354 -8.14 -8.49 17.95
N GLU A 355 -9.14 -7.60 17.90
CA GLU A 355 -10.45 -7.93 17.34
C GLU A 355 -10.35 -8.30 15.85
N TRP A 356 -9.66 -7.48 15.05
CA TRP A 356 -9.48 -7.72 13.62
C TRP A 356 -8.71 -9.01 13.36
N GLN A 357 -7.65 -9.25 14.11
CA GLN A 357 -6.88 -10.49 14.07
C GLN A 357 -7.75 -11.71 14.40
N ARG A 358 -8.62 -11.62 15.41
CA ARG A 358 -9.52 -12.71 15.80
C ARG A 358 -10.49 -13.05 14.67
N GLU A 359 -11.14 -12.06 14.07
CA GLU A 359 -12.11 -12.28 12.99
C GLU A 359 -11.44 -12.78 11.70
N ILE A 360 -10.27 -12.23 11.33
CA ILE A 360 -9.47 -12.73 10.20
C ILE A 360 -9.05 -14.19 10.44
N THR A 361 -8.63 -14.52 11.66
CA THR A 361 -8.28 -15.89 12.03
C THR A 361 -9.51 -16.81 11.92
N LYS A 362 -10.67 -16.40 12.45
CA LYS A 362 -11.92 -17.17 12.29
C LYS A 362 -12.25 -17.42 10.82
N PHE A 363 -12.09 -16.43 9.94
CA PHE A 363 -12.29 -16.59 8.49
C PHE A 363 -11.30 -17.59 7.87
N ILE A 364 -10.00 -17.44 8.13
CA ILE A 364 -8.94 -18.31 7.61
C ILE A 364 -9.07 -19.75 8.11
N TRP A 365 -9.68 -19.97 9.27
CA TRP A 365 -9.87 -21.31 9.84
C TRP A 365 -11.30 -21.84 9.73
N LYS A 366 -12.21 -21.14 9.00
CA LYS A 366 -13.62 -21.56 8.86
C LYS A 366 -14.30 -21.77 10.22
N GLY A 367 -13.98 -20.93 11.20
CA GLY A 367 -14.46 -21.04 12.57
C GLY A 367 -13.80 -22.12 13.43
N LYS A 368 -12.92 -22.96 12.86
CA LYS A 368 -12.15 -23.97 13.62
C LYS A 368 -11.03 -23.30 14.40
N LYS A 369 -10.55 -23.97 15.46
CA LYS A 369 -9.37 -23.52 16.22
C LYS A 369 -8.14 -23.46 15.32
N ALA A 370 -7.41 -22.35 15.39
CA ALA A 370 -6.18 -22.16 14.63
C ALA A 370 -5.17 -23.25 15.00
N ARG A 371 -4.56 -23.87 13.98
CA ARG A 371 -3.56 -24.94 14.19
C ARG A 371 -2.12 -24.43 14.22
N ILE A 372 -1.90 -23.22 13.72
CA ILE A 372 -0.59 -22.57 13.63
C ILE A 372 -0.66 -21.25 14.38
N ASN A 373 0.44 -20.89 15.02
CA ASN A 373 0.58 -19.60 15.68
C ASN A 373 0.45 -18.46 14.66
N TYR A 374 -0.20 -17.37 15.06
CA TYR A 374 -0.42 -16.22 14.21
C TYR A 374 0.90 -15.57 13.75
N THR A 375 1.93 -15.56 14.60
CA THR A 375 3.28 -15.06 14.27
C THR A 375 3.84 -15.73 13.02
N ILE A 376 3.85 -17.08 13.00
CA ILE A 376 4.24 -17.91 11.86
C ILE A 376 3.35 -17.65 10.64
N MET A 377 2.04 -17.45 10.84
CA MET A 377 1.15 -17.11 9.72
C MET A 377 1.54 -15.79 9.07
N THR A 378 1.96 -14.80 9.85
CA THR A 378 2.33 -13.47 9.35
C THR A 378 3.75 -13.37 8.77
N ASP A 379 4.61 -14.32 9.10
CA ASP A 379 6.01 -14.32 8.66
C ASP A 379 6.14 -14.46 7.12
N ASP A 380 7.27 -13.99 6.58
CA ASP A 380 7.62 -14.00 5.16
C ASP A 380 7.70 -15.45 4.64
N LYS A 381 7.25 -15.66 3.41
CA LYS A 381 7.27 -16.98 2.76
C LYS A 381 8.70 -17.54 2.63
N ARG A 382 9.71 -16.68 2.45
CA ARG A 382 11.13 -17.08 2.35
C ARG A 382 11.68 -17.61 3.67
N ARG A 383 11.12 -17.14 4.79
CA ARG A 383 11.39 -17.66 6.13
C ARG A 383 10.40 -18.75 6.53
N GLY A 384 9.56 -19.20 5.61
CA GLY A 384 8.58 -20.27 5.78
C GLY A 384 7.33 -19.93 6.60
N GLY A 385 6.97 -18.66 6.63
CA GLY A 385 5.64 -18.21 7.02
C GLY A 385 4.63 -18.27 5.87
N PHE A 386 3.38 -17.92 6.16
CA PHE A 386 2.29 -17.93 5.17
C PHE A 386 2.15 -16.57 4.47
N GLY A 387 2.85 -15.56 4.97
CA GLY A 387 2.82 -14.18 4.52
C GLY A 387 1.50 -13.47 4.80
N LEU A 388 0.70 -13.89 5.79
CA LEU A 388 -0.52 -13.19 6.18
C LEU A 388 -0.20 -11.73 6.56
N PRO A 389 -0.94 -10.72 6.07
CA PRO A 389 -0.68 -9.34 6.46
C PRO A 389 -0.88 -9.13 7.96
N ASN A 390 0.16 -8.64 8.64
CA ASN A 390 0.01 -8.16 10.01
C ASN A 390 -0.48 -6.71 10.01
N LEU A 391 -1.79 -6.50 10.18
CA LEU A 391 -2.43 -5.18 10.13
C LEU A 391 -1.82 -4.17 11.11
N LYS A 392 -1.39 -4.62 12.29
CA LYS A 392 -0.74 -3.77 13.28
C LYS A 392 0.61 -3.26 12.79
N LEU A 393 1.44 -4.15 12.24
CA LEU A 393 2.74 -3.74 11.70
C LEU A 393 2.59 -2.85 10.47
N TYR A 394 1.58 -3.06 9.63
CA TYR A 394 1.27 -2.14 8.52
C TYR A 394 0.86 -0.75 9.02
N TYR A 395 0.02 -0.70 10.05
CA TYR A 395 -0.35 0.56 10.71
C TYR A 395 0.87 1.28 11.28
N GLU A 396 1.70 0.57 12.05
CA GLU A 396 2.91 1.11 12.65
C GLU A 396 3.91 1.57 11.57
N SER A 397 3.97 0.88 10.43
CA SER A 397 4.77 1.30 9.27
C SER A 397 4.29 2.59 8.63
N CYS A 398 2.95 2.77 8.52
CA CYS A 398 2.37 4.02 8.02
C CYS A 398 2.61 5.18 9.00
N ALA A 399 2.51 4.91 10.30
CA ALA A 399 2.81 5.90 11.33
C ALA A 399 4.29 6.32 11.30
N LEU A 400 5.22 5.37 11.17
CA LEU A 400 6.64 5.69 11.00
C LEU A 400 6.91 6.49 9.71
N ALA A 401 6.21 6.19 8.61
CA ALA A 401 6.34 6.99 7.39
C ALA A 401 5.95 8.46 7.59
N TRP A 402 5.01 8.78 8.49
CA TRP A 402 4.73 10.16 8.89
C TRP A 402 5.79 10.76 9.80
N VAL A 403 6.35 9.97 10.73
CA VAL A 403 7.45 10.43 11.61
C VAL A 403 8.70 10.82 10.82
N LYS A 404 8.93 10.22 9.66
CA LYS A 404 9.98 10.63 8.72
C LYS A 404 9.84 12.11 8.32
N ASP A 405 8.62 12.60 8.07
CA ASP A 405 8.39 14.01 7.71
C ASP A 405 8.80 14.94 8.87
N TRP A 406 8.59 14.52 10.12
CA TRP A 406 9.03 15.25 11.32
C TRP A 406 10.55 15.21 11.54
N ALA A 407 11.23 14.15 11.10
CA ALA A 407 12.69 14.01 11.22
C ALA A 407 13.47 14.73 10.11
N THR A 408 12.86 14.86 8.93
CA THR A 408 13.48 15.52 7.77
C THR A 408 13.33 17.03 7.83
N LEU A 409 12.22 17.52 8.41
CA LEU A 409 11.83 18.93 8.50
C LEU A 409 11.61 19.59 7.13
N GLU A 410 11.24 18.83 6.11
CA GLU A 410 11.08 19.35 4.75
C GLU A 410 9.75 20.11 4.53
N LYS A 411 8.70 19.76 5.27
CA LYS A 411 7.33 20.28 5.05
C LYS A 411 6.97 21.40 6.02
N ASN A 412 7.63 22.55 5.92
CA ASN A 412 7.51 23.66 6.89
C ASN A 412 6.07 24.11 7.18
N SER A 413 5.22 24.29 6.15
CA SER A 413 3.84 24.73 6.36
C SER A 413 3.02 23.73 7.18
N MET A 414 3.19 22.45 6.89
CA MET A 414 2.49 21.36 7.57
C MET A 414 2.99 21.21 9.01
N LEU A 415 4.30 21.30 9.21
CA LEU A 415 4.92 21.26 10.54
C LEU A 415 4.52 22.47 11.39
N ALA A 416 4.31 23.65 10.79
CA ALA A 416 3.78 24.82 11.49
C ALA A 416 2.32 24.60 11.93
N LEU A 417 1.47 24.09 11.03
CA LEU A 417 0.08 23.77 11.34
C LEU A 417 -0.06 22.65 12.39
N GLU A 418 0.72 21.57 12.28
CA GLU A 418 0.71 20.48 13.28
C GLU A 418 1.36 20.90 14.60
N GLY A 419 2.24 21.90 14.55
CA GLY A 419 3.12 22.30 15.65
C GLY A 419 2.76 23.62 16.31
N PHE A 420 1.59 24.19 16.02
CA PHE A 420 1.21 25.55 16.45
C PHE A 420 1.30 25.78 17.97
N ASP A 421 1.10 24.72 18.77
CA ASP A 421 1.12 24.75 20.24
C ASP A 421 2.47 24.31 20.85
N LEU A 422 3.43 23.81 20.06
CA LEU A 422 4.71 23.27 20.55
C LEU A 422 5.56 24.35 21.19
N ARG A 423 6.21 24.12 22.34
CA ARG A 423 7.16 25.11 22.90
C ARG A 423 8.62 24.94 22.47
N ARG A 424 8.93 23.87 21.75
CA ARG A 424 10.26 23.48 21.25
C ARG A 424 10.09 22.88 19.84
N GLY A 425 11.18 22.70 19.10
CA GLY A 425 11.13 22.03 17.81
C GLY A 425 10.79 20.54 17.88
N TRP A 426 10.50 19.96 16.71
CA TRP A 426 10.09 18.58 16.50
C TRP A 426 11.13 17.57 16.97
N HIS A 427 12.43 17.84 16.77
CA HIS A 427 13.48 16.93 17.23
C HIS A 427 13.53 16.80 18.76
N SER A 428 13.00 17.80 19.49
CA SER A 428 12.84 17.74 20.96
C SER A 428 11.92 16.61 21.39
N TYR A 429 10.83 16.43 20.65
CA TYR A 429 9.84 15.39 20.94
C TYR A 429 10.28 14.02 20.42
N LEU A 430 11.03 13.98 19.31
CA LEU A 430 11.52 12.72 18.74
C LEU A 430 12.66 12.09 19.55
N TRP A 431 13.58 12.89 20.11
CA TRP A 431 14.78 12.35 20.76
C TRP A 431 14.89 12.69 22.25
N TYR A 432 14.68 13.95 22.63
CA TYR A 432 14.94 14.43 23.99
C TYR A 432 13.79 14.24 24.99
N GLY A 433 12.76 13.46 24.66
CA GLY A 433 11.77 12.97 25.63
C GLY A 433 10.84 14.02 26.25
N LYS A 434 10.76 15.24 25.71
CA LYS A 434 9.97 16.35 26.30
C LYS A 434 8.45 16.17 26.27
N ARG A 435 7.95 15.05 25.74
CA ARG A 435 6.52 14.69 25.78
C ARG A 435 5.98 14.58 27.20
N SER A 436 6.78 14.13 28.18
CA SER A 436 6.36 14.05 29.58
C SER A 436 6.12 15.42 30.22
N VAL A 437 6.75 16.46 29.67
CA VAL A 437 6.68 17.84 30.16
C VAL A 437 5.50 18.60 29.54
N GLU A 438 5.13 18.30 28.29
CA GLU A 438 4.05 18.98 27.57
C GLU A 438 2.87 18.05 27.27
N LYS A 439 1.91 17.98 28.22
CA LYS A 439 0.68 17.16 28.09
C LYS A 439 -0.11 17.46 26.80
N ASN A 440 -0.10 18.72 26.34
CA ASN A 440 -0.84 19.17 25.15
C ASN A 440 -0.37 18.51 23.85
N PHE A 441 0.93 18.27 23.70
CA PHE A 441 1.49 17.54 22.55
C PHE A 441 0.92 16.11 22.45
N GLY A 442 0.73 15.47 23.60
CA GLY A 442 0.18 14.12 23.72
C GLY A 442 -1.33 14.02 23.53
N ASN A 443 -2.06 15.13 23.59
CA ASN A 443 -3.52 15.14 23.45
C ASN A 443 -3.96 15.08 21.99
N HIS A 444 -3.12 15.58 21.07
CA HIS A 444 -3.48 15.63 19.66
C HIS A 444 -3.71 14.24 19.06
N PHE A 445 -4.85 14.06 18.38
CA PHE A 445 -5.34 12.74 17.95
C PHE A 445 -4.32 11.94 17.15
N ILE A 446 -3.68 12.57 16.18
CA ILE A 446 -2.69 11.92 15.31
C ILE A 446 -1.30 11.96 15.95
N ARG A 447 -0.82 13.12 16.43
CA ARG A 447 0.55 13.25 16.95
C ARG A 447 0.87 12.22 18.03
N SER A 448 -0.07 12.05 18.96
CA SER A 448 -0.01 11.08 20.05
C SER A 448 0.21 9.62 19.60
N SER A 449 -0.38 9.23 18.47
CA SER A 449 -0.24 7.87 17.93
C SER A 449 1.07 7.70 17.18
N LEU A 450 1.47 8.72 16.41
CA LEU A 450 2.73 8.73 15.70
C LEU A 450 3.91 8.64 16.67
N ILE A 451 3.93 9.51 17.69
CA ILE A 451 5.02 9.52 18.67
C ILE A 451 5.04 8.25 19.51
N LYS A 452 3.87 7.69 19.88
CA LYS A 452 3.81 6.40 20.58
C LYS A 452 4.44 5.28 19.76
N THR A 453 4.24 5.30 18.44
CA THR A 453 4.84 4.32 17.54
C THR A 453 6.35 4.55 17.42
N TRP A 454 6.79 5.79 17.30
CA TRP A 454 8.21 6.14 17.29
C TRP A 454 8.94 5.68 18.56
N GLU A 455 8.41 6.01 19.73
CA GLU A 455 8.97 5.64 21.05
C GLU A 455 9.14 4.12 21.20
N LYS A 456 8.23 3.33 20.64
CA LYS A 456 8.31 1.86 20.64
C LYS A 456 9.54 1.33 19.88
N TYR A 457 9.97 2.03 18.83
CA TYR A 457 11.02 1.55 17.92
C TYR A 457 12.33 2.36 18.01
N LYS A 458 12.32 3.58 18.54
CA LYS A 458 13.48 4.47 18.53
C LYS A 458 14.73 3.83 19.15
N GLY A 459 14.58 3.13 20.28
CA GLY A 459 15.70 2.45 20.95
C GLY A 459 16.23 1.21 20.21
N ARG A 460 15.41 0.61 19.34
CA ARG A 460 15.89 -0.45 18.42
C ARG A 460 16.56 0.12 17.18
N ILE A 461 16.18 1.34 16.77
CA ILE A 461 16.76 2.01 15.60
C ILE A 461 18.10 2.66 15.95
N TYR A 462 18.20 3.31 17.11
CA TYR A 462 19.38 4.06 17.54
C TYR A 462 19.69 3.75 19.00
N MET A 463 20.90 3.26 19.26
CA MET A 463 21.46 3.06 20.61
C MET A 463 22.21 4.31 21.12
N LYS A 464 22.68 5.15 20.19
CA LYS A 464 23.45 6.39 20.42
C LYS A 464 22.75 7.56 19.71
N THR A 465 23.21 8.79 19.95
CA THR A 465 22.61 9.99 19.35
C THR A 465 22.72 9.97 17.81
N PRO A 466 21.60 10.11 17.07
CA PRO A 466 21.62 10.14 15.62
C PRO A 466 22.25 11.41 15.06
N LEU A 467 22.93 11.27 13.92
CA LEU A 467 23.58 12.40 13.24
C LEU A 467 22.60 13.29 12.46
N TRP A 468 21.37 12.86 12.21
CA TRP A 468 20.36 13.67 11.50
C TRP A 468 19.67 14.70 12.40
N ILE A 469 19.81 14.59 13.72
CA ILE A 469 19.20 15.54 14.66
C ILE A 469 19.83 16.92 14.49
N SER A 470 18.98 17.95 14.57
CA SER A 470 19.41 19.33 14.77
C SER A 470 19.19 19.75 16.22
N PRO A 471 20.28 19.99 16.99
CA PRO A 471 20.21 20.45 18.38
C PRO A 471 19.56 21.82 18.54
N LEU A 472 19.80 22.72 17.58
CA LEU A 472 19.23 24.08 17.61
C LEU A 472 17.73 24.05 17.41
N GLU A 473 17.26 23.28 16.43
CA GLU A 473 15.82 23.11 16.19
C GLU A 473 15.14 22.52 17.42
N ALA A 474 15.75 21.51 18.05
CA ALA A 474 15.20 20.89 19.24
C ALA A 474 15.09 21.84 20.45
N ASN A 475 15.89 22.91 20.49
CA ASN A 475 15.93 23.86 21.60
C ASN A 475 15.17 25.16 21.32
N GLN A 476 14.82 25.49 20.09
CA GLN A 476 14.17 26.76 19.76
C GLN A 476 12.73 26.53 19.25
N LYS A 477 11.78 27.39 19.66
CA LYS A 477 10.37 27.31 19.24
C LYS A 477 10.12 27.89 17.84
N LYS A 478 11.03 28.70 17.29
CA LYS A 478 10.71 29.47 16.08
C LYS A 478 11.58 29.08 14.90
N PHE A 479 10.91 28.80 13.77
CA PHE A 479 11.37 29.10 12.42
C PHE A 479 11.59 30.63 12.29
N SER A 480 12.57 31.15 13.01
CA SER A 480 13.39 32.26 12.55
C SER A 480 13.91 31.88 11.17
N ASP A 481 13.87 32.79 10.18
CA ASP A 481 14.51 32.93 8.85
C ASP A 481 15.61 31.94 8.36
N TRP A 482 15.64 30.73 8.89
CA TRP A 482 16.52 29.61 8.65
C TRP A 482 15.78 28.71 7.68
N THR A 483 16.23 28.74 6.43
CA THR A 483 15.75 27.84 5.39
C THR A 483 16.16 26.39 5.66
N LYS A 484 17.22 26.17 6.44
CA LYS A 484 17.73 24.85 6.82
C LYS A 484 18.40 24.86 8.19
N TRP A 485 18.02 23.91 9.04
CA TRP A 485 18.61 23.72 10.37
C TRP A 485 19.92 22.93 10.31
N PRO A 486 20.96 23.29 11.09
CA PRO A 486 22.22 22.55 11.13
C PRO A 486 22.04 21.20 11.82
N LYS A 487 22.32 20.10 11.11
CA LYS A 487 22.27 18.73 11.63
C LYS A 487 23.63 18.28 12.13
N TYR A 488 23.69 17.35 13.09
CA TYR A 488 24.95 16.80 13.61
C TYR A 488 25.90 16.28 12.51
N LYS A 489 25.38 15.66 11.44
CA LYS A 489 26.15 15.21 10.26
C LYS A 489 26.94 16.34 9.59
N GLU A 490 26.51 17.59 9.71
CA GLU A 490 27.08 18.74 9.02
C GLU A 490 28.04 19.55 9.91
N ILE A 491 27.80 19.56 11.23
CA ILE A 491 28.52 20.38 12.22
C ILE A 491 29.57 19.63 13.02
N LEU A 492 29.60 18.29 12.94
CA LEU A 492 30.64 17.49 13.60
C LEU A 492 31.77 17.17 12.61
N ARG A 493 32.98 17.07 13.15
CA ARG A 493 34.17 16.51 12.47
C ARG A 493 34.70 15.34 13.27
N LYS A 494 35.26 14.33 12.60
CA LYS A 494 35.89 13.19 13.26
C LYS A 494 37.40 13.46 13.31
N LYS A 495 37.97 13.55 14.51
CA LYS A 495 39.43 13.59 14.76
C LYS A 495 39.76 12.47 15.75
N ASP A 496 40.74 11.63 15.41
CA ASP A 496 41.21 10.52 16.26
C ASP A 496 40.11 9.58 16.77
N GLY A 497 39.16 9.25 15.88
CA GLY A 497 38.03 8.39 16.23
C GLY A 497 36.92 9.07 17.05
N GLN A 498 37.11 10.30 17.52
CA GLN A 498 36.12 11.04 18.31
C GLN A 498 35.45 12.16 17.52
N PHE A 499 34.14 12.36 17.76
CA PHE A 499 33.43 13.51 17.23
C PHE A 499 33.80 14.77 18.00
N GLN A 500 34.23 15.79 17.27
CA GLN A 500 34.43 17.15 17.76
C GLN A 500 33.49 18.10 17.03
N LEU A 501 33.02 19.12 17.75
CA LEU A 501 32.24 20.18 17.14
C LEU A 501 33.14 21.09 16.29
N LYS A 502 32.70 21.45 15.08
CA LYS A 502 33.37 22.44 14.23
C LYS A 502 33.40 23.82 14.90
N GLN A 503 34.41 24.62 14.59
CA GLN A 503 34.50 25.98 15.15
C GLN A 503 33.36 26.87 14.63
N HIS A 504 33.05 27.96 15.36
CA HIS A 504 31.93 28.85 15.01
C HIS A 504 32.06 29.42 13.60
N GLU A 505 33.27 29.82 13.21
CA GLU A 505 33.56 30.35 11.86
C GLU A 505 33.29 29.34 10.75
N GLU A 506 33.74 28.08 10.92
CA GLU A 506 33.49 26.99 9.95
C GLU A 506 31.99 26.70 9.78
N ILE A 507 31.22 26.74 10.88
CA ILE A 507 29.76 26.55 10.79
C ILE A 507 29.10 27.76 10.14
N ARG A 508 29.59 28.97 10.45
CA ARG A 508 29.07 30.23 9.91
C ARG A 508 29.26 30.35 8.39
N GLN A 509 30.30 29.74 7.81
CA GLN A 509 30.46 29.66 6.34
C GLN A 509 29.28 28.98 5.64
N LYS A 510 28.63 28.02 6.30
CA LYS A 510 27.46 27.30 5.77
C LYS A 510 26.14 27.84 6.31
N TYR A 511 26.16 28.46 7.49
CA TYR A 511 25.00 29.00 8.19
C TYR A 511 25.27 30.44 8.63
N ASN A 512 25.26 31.36 7.68
CA ASN A 512 25.68 32.77 7.86
C ASN A 512 24.94 33.51 8.99
N LYS A 513 23.74 33.04 9.36
CA LYS A 513 22.87 33.61 10.41
C LYS A 513 23.15 33.10 11.83
N MET A 514 24.16 32.26 12.04
CA MET A 514 24.43 31.66 13.35
C MET A 514 25.04 32.64 14.35
N SER A 515 24.30 32.99 15.40
CA SER A 515 24.79 33.86 16.48
C SER A 515 25.69 33.12 17.47
N TRP A 516 26.53 33.87 18.21
CA TRP A 516 27.35 33.33 19.29
C TRP A 516 26.52 32.64 20.39
N PHE A 517 25.34 33.18 20.70
CA PHE A 517 24.40 32.57 21.64
C PHE A 517 23.90 31.20 21.15
N GLN A 518 23.55 31.08 19.87
CA GLN A 518 23.15 29.80 19.27
C GLN A 518 24.30 28.80 19.29
N TYR A 519 25.53 29.24 19.03
CA TYR A 519 26.71 28.39 19.14
C TYR A 519 26.95 27.90 20.58
N ALA A 520 26.75 28.75 21.58
CA ALA A 520 26.85 28.36 22.99
C ALA A 520 25.78 27.30 23.36
N GLN A 521 24.53 27.48 22.95
CA GLN A 521 23.46 26.49 23.15
C GLN A 521 23.79 25.14 22.49
N LEU A 522 24.37 25.20 21.30
CA LEU A 522 24.80 24.01 20.57
C LEU A 522 25.93 23.29 21.31
N LYS A 523 26.92 24.02 21.84
CA LYS A 523 28.03 23.46 22.63
C LYS A 523 27.54 22.78 23.90
N GLU A 524 26.58 23.38 24.60
CA GLU A 524 25.96 22.79 25.80
C GLU A 524 25.25 21.46 25.46
N GLN A 525 24.43 21.46 24.41
CA GLN A 525 23.68 20.27 23.99
C GLN A 525 24.63 19.17 23.50
N PHE A 526 25.66 19.53 22.72
CA PHE A 526 26.71 18.61 22.29
C PHE A 526 27.44 17.98 23.48
N GLY A 527 27.72 18.74 24.55
CA GLY A 527 28.31 18.21 25.77
C GLY A 527 27.48 17.12 26.43
N LYS A 528 26.14 17.25 26.42
CA LYS A 528 25.21 16.23 26.92
C LYS A 528 25.18 15.00 26.01
N ASP A 529 25.04 15.22 24.70
CA ASP A 529 24.92 14.14 23.72
C ASP A 529 26.22 13.36 23.52
N LYS A 530 27.38 14.02 23.70
CA LYS A 530 28.71 13.38 23.68
C LYS A 530 28.85 12.30 24.76
N LYS A 531 28.18 12.45 25.91
CA LYS A 531 28.17 11.43 26.98
C LYS A 531 27.48 10.13 26.54
N LEU A 532 26.41 10.24 25.76
CA LEU A 532 25.71 9.09 25.14
C LEU A 532 26.48 8.55 23.92
N GLY A 533 27.27 9.40 23.27
CA GLY A 533 27.99 9.09 22.03
C GLY A 533 27.09 9.25 20.80
N PHE A 534 27.72 9.21 19.61
CA PHE A 534 27.04 9.34 18.32
C PHE A 534 27.02 8.03 17.55
N ASN A 535 25.98 7.83 16.76
CA ASN A 535 25.86 6.65 15.92
C ASN A 535 26.63 6.84 14.60
N GLU A 536 27.62 6.00 14.35
CA GLU A 536 28.55 6.16 13.21
C GLU A 536 28.07 5.46 11.93
N THR A 537 27.38 4.33 12.07
CA THR A 537 26.88 3.57 10.93
C THR A 537 25.54 4.11 10.48
N GLU A 538 25.38 4.32 9.17
CA GLU A 538 24.06 4.62 8.60
C GLU A 538 23.15 3.41 8.80
N ASN A 539 22.10 3.61 9.60
CA ASN A 539 21.13 2.58 9.91
C ASN A 539 20.02 2.55 8.85
N PHE A 540 19.19 1.51 8.94
CA PHE A 540 17.98 1.36 8.11
C PHE A 540 17.15 2.66 8.01
N TRP A 541 17.00 3.41 9.12
CA TRP A 541 16.23 4.64 9.16
C TRP A 541 16.90 5.80 8.41
N ASP A 542 18.23 5.89 8.46
CA ASP A 542 19.00 6.88 7.70
C ASP A 542 18.82 6.67 6.19
N THR A 543 18.86 5.41 5.73
CA THR A 543 18.54 5.06 4.34
C THR A 543 17.07 5.29 3.98
N MET A 544 16.14 5.24 4.94
CA MET A 544 14.73 5.61 4.69
C MET A 544 14.53 7.09 4.52
N MET A 545 15.23 7.92 5.30
CA MET A 545 15.12 9.36 5.18
C MET A 545 15.60 9.86 3.80
N GLN A 546 16.57 9.17 3.19
CA GLN A 546 17.11 9.54 1.88
C GLN A 546 16.30 9.01 0.69
N ASN A 547 15.47 7.97 0.87
CA ASN A 547 14.83 7.27 -0.25
C ASN A 547 13.32 7.11 -0.06
N ASN A 548 12.56 7.72 -0.97
CA ASN A 548 11.09 7.77 -0.94
C ASN A 548 10.41 6.60 -1.67
N LYS A 549 11.17 5.63 -2.21
CA LYS A 549 10.59 4.48 -2.94
C LYS A 549 10.15 3.38 -1.97
N LYS A 550 8.89 2.95 -2.11
CA LYS A 550 8.27 1.82 -1.40
C LYS A 550 8.44 1.89 0.14
N GLU A 551 8.33 3.09 0.71
CA GLU A 551 8.60 3.37 2.13
C GLU A 551 7.89 2.40 3.08
N ILE A 552 6.55 2.30 2.97
CA ILE A 552 5.73 1.46 3.85
C ILE A 552 6.13 -0.01 3.74
N ALA A 553 6.40 -0.51 2.53
CA ALA A 553 6.78 -1.91 2.34
C ALA A 553 8.16 -2.23 2.93
N ARG A 554 9.13 -1.31 2.81
CA ARG A 554 10.47 -1.48 3.37
C ARG A 554 10.43 -1.40 4.91
N ILE A 555 9.67 -0.46 5.47
CA ILE A 555 9.45 -0.36 6.92
C ILE A 555 8.75 -1.61 7.44
N TYR A 556 7.67 -2.05 6.80
CA TYR A 556 6.94 -3.26 7.17
C TYR A 556 7.85 -4.48 7.21
N LYS A 557 8.70 -4.67 6.18
CA LYS A 557 9.63 -5.79 6.14
C LYS A 557 10.59 -5.78 7.33
N LYS A 558 11.13 -4.61 7.70
CA LYS A 558 12.04 -4.49 8.86
C LYS A 558 11.31 -4.68 10.19
N LEU A 559 10.11 -4.12 10.33
CA LEU A 559 9.28 -4.35 11.53
C LEU A 559 8.87 -5.82 11.67
N LEU A 560 8.56 -6.48 10.55
CA LEU A 560 8.24 -7.91 10.52
C LEU A 560 9.45 -8.73 10.97
N GLU A 561 10.63 -8.45 10.43
CA GLU A 561 11.91 -9.07 10.83
C GLU A 561 12.11 -8.97 12.36
N TRP A 562 12.04 -7.77 12.93
CA TRP A 562 12.16 -7.55 14.39
C TRP A 562 11.08 -8.24 15.21
N SER A 563 9.86 -8.37 14.68
CA SER A 563 8.76 -9.03 15.38
C SER A 563 8.85 -10.56 15.36
N THR A 564 9.68 -11.12 14.48
CA THR A 564 9.79 -12.57 14.23
C THR A 564 11.21 -13.11 14.47
N GLU A 565 12.14 -12.25 14.88
CA GLU A 565 13.56 -12.55 15.14
C GLU A 565 13.75 -13.72 16.11
N ILE A 566 12.90 -13.83 17.13
CA ILE A 566 12.95 -14.87 18.17
C ILE A 566 12.49 -16.25 17.65
N GLU A 567 11.68 -16.31 16.58
CA GLU A 567 11.13 -17.58 16.05
C GLU A 567 11.96 -18.17 14.89
N TYR A 568 13.13 -17.60 14.57
CA TYR A 568 13.97 -18.03 13.43
C TYR A 568 14.39 -19.51 13.54
N VAL A 569 14.69 -19.98 14.75
CA VAL A 569 14.82 -21.40 15.05
C VAL A 569 13.43 -21.98 15.26
N LYS A 570 12.79 -22.36 14.16
CA LYS A 570 11.45 -22.94 14.21
C LYS A 570 11.50 -24.16 15.13
N ILE A 571 10.73 -24.15 16.22
CA ILE A 571 10.41 -25.32 17.03
C ILE A 571 10.10 -26.55 16.14
N CYS A 572 9.51 -26.32 14.96
CA CYS A 572 9.28 -27.34 13.95
C CYS A 572 10.57 -27.95 13.37
N ALA A 573 11.57 -27.14 13.01
CA ALA A 573 12.87 -27.61 12.50
C ALA A 573 13.60 -28.45 13.56
N THR A 574 13.65 -28.00 14.82
CA THR A 574 14.25 -28.76 15.93
C THR A 574 13.54 -30.10 16.16
N LYS A 575 12.20 -30.11 16.10
CA LYS A 575 11.42 -31.36 16.19
C LYS A 575 11.70 -32.30 15.02
N TRP A 576 11.89 -31.76 13.81
CA TRP A 576 12.25 -32.55 12.63
C TRP A 576 13.66 -33.11 12.73
N ALA A 577 14.64 -32.29 13.12
CA ALA A 577 16.01 -32.73 13.38
C ALA A 577 16.05 -33.88 14.41
N LYS A 578 15.32 -33.76 15.53
CA LYS A 578 15.21 -34.83 16.53
C LYS A 578 14.61 -36.13 16.00
N ASN A 579 13.65 -36.06 15.06
CA ASN A 579 13.03 -37.26 14.49
C ASN A 579 13.88 -37.90 13.37
N ILE A 580 14.64 -37.10 12.65
CA ILE A 580 15.51 -37.57 11.56
C ILE A 580 16.84 -38.10 12.14
N GLY A 581 17.26 -37.62 13.30
CA GLY A 581 18.49 -38.04 13.96
C GLY A 581 19.73 -37.28 13.48
N ARG A 582 19.56 -36.16 12.76
CA ARG A 582 20.65 -35.24 12.37
C ARG A 582 20.23 -33.78 12.53
N SER A 583 21.21 -32.89 12.71
CA SER A 583 20.96 -31.45 12.60
C SER A 583 20.58 -31.09 11.15
N ILE A 584 19.59 -30.20 11.00
CA ILE A 584 19.21 -29.61 9.71
C ILE A 584 19.79 -28.20 9.70
N MET A 585 20.67 -27.90 8.76
CA MET A 585 21.26 -26.57 8.64
C MET A 585 20.19 -25.54 8.23
N MET A 586 20.36 -24.28 8.63
CA MET A 586 19.41 -23.22 8.26
C MET A 586 19.33 -23.04 6.74
N SER A 587 20.47 -23.14 6.04
CA SER A 587 20.55 -23.08 4.57
C SER A 587 19.73 -24.18 3.91
N GLU A 588 19.85 -25.42 4.38
CA GLU A 588 19.04 -26.56 3.92
C GLU A 588 17.54 -26.28 4.14
N TRP A 589 17.18 -25.78 5.33
CA TRP A 589 15.79 -25.49 5.67
C TRP A 589 15.19 -24.36 4.83
N GLU A 590 15.95 -23.30 4.56
CA GLU A 590 15.56 -22.18 3.72
C GLU A 590 15.48 -22.55 2.24
N ALA A 591 16.38 -23.41 1.74
CA ALA A 591 16.38 -23.91 0.37
C ALA A 591 15.03 -24.54 0.02
N ILE A 592 14.42 -25.29 0.94
CA ILE A 592 13.12 -25.92 0.71
C ILE A 592 12.02 -24.89 0.41
N TRP A 593 11.98 -23.78 1.15
CA TRP A 593 11.00 -22.69 0.95
C TRP A 593 11.29 -21.90 -0.31
N ASN A 594 12.56 -21.65 -0.60
CA ASN A 594 12.98 -20.75 -1.68
C ASN A 594 13.05 -21.44 -3.06
N ILE A 595 13.23 -22.76 -3.09
CA ILE A 595 13.42 -23.54 -4.32
C ILE A 595 12.19 -24.45 -4.56
N LYS A 596 11.94 -25.42 -3.67
CA LYS A 596 10.94 -26.47 -3.93
C LYS A 596 9.51 -25.95 -4.05
N GLN A 597 9.11 -24.94 -3.26
CA GLN A 597 7.77 -24.34 -3.38
C GLN A 597 7.55 -23.61 -4.71
N LYS A 598 8.62 -23.21 -5.40
CA LYS A 598 8.52 -22.52 -6.71
C LYS A 598 8.41 -23.49 -7.88
N TYR A 599 8.60 -24.79 -7.67
CA TYR A 599 8.45 -25.79 -8.72
C TYR A 599 7.03 -25.87 -9.24
N THR A 600 6.05 -25.66 -8.36
CA THR A 600 4.64 -25.72 -8.71
C THR A 600 3.90 -24.41 -8.50
N TYR A 601 2.97 -24.12 -9.41
CA TYR A 601 2.02 -23.02 -9.29
C TYR A 601 0.71 -23.43 -8.64
N ALA A 602 0.43 -24.73 -8.52
CA ALA A 602 -0.80 -25.23 -7.93
C ALA A 602 -0.82 -24.97 -6.41
N SER A 603 -1.85 -24.25 -5.94
CA SER A 603 -1.98 -23.89 -4.52
C SER A 603 -2.06 -25.11 -3.61
N ASP A 604 -2.66 -26.19 -4.09
CA ASP A 604 -2.95 -27.37 -3.30
C ASP A 604 -1.68 -28.18 -3.03
N LEU A 605 -0.78 -28.21 -4.02
CA LEU A 605 0.55 -28.80 -3.87
C LEU A 605 1.38 -27.97 -2.90
N GLN A 606 1.41 -26.64 -3.03
CA GLN A 606 2.09 -25.76 -2.07
C GLN A 606 1.54 -25.90 -0.64
N GLU A 607 0.23 -26.08 -0.50
CA GLU A 607 -0.42 -26.30 0.81
C GLU A 607 0.01 -27.61 1.46
N ASN A 608 0.28 -28.68 0.69
CA ASN A 608 0.81 -29.94 1.24
C ASN A 608 2.16 -29.73 1.93
N TRP A 609 3.08 -29.00 1.29
CA TRP A 609 4.39 -28.68 1.86
C TRP A 609 4.25 -27.92 3.19
N LEU A 610 3.41 -26.88 3.21
CA LEU A 610 3.11 -26.12 4.43
C LEU A 610 2.56 -27.03 5.54
N LYS A 611 1.67 -27.97 5.21
CA LYS A 611 1.10 -28.93 6.17
C LYS A 611 2.16 -29.85 6.75
N MET A 612 3.12 -30.29 5.95
CA MET A 612 4.22 -31.16 6.40
C MET A 612 5.16 -30.42 7.35
N PHE A 613 5.64 -29.24 6.96
CA PHE A 613 6.60 -28.48 7.79
C PHE A 613 6.05 -28.16 9.16
N HIS A 614 4.80 -27.71 9.21
CA HIS A 614 4.13 -27.30 10.45
C HIS A 614 3.43 -28.46 11.18
N ARG A 615 3.63 -29.71 10.74
CA ARG A 615 3.07 -30.93 11.34
C ARG A 615 1.56 -30.83 11.57
N TRP A 616 0.85 -30.46 10.51
CA TRP A 616 -0.53 -30.02 10.54
C TRP A 616 -1.55 -31.10 10.91
N HIS A 617 -1.24 -32.35 10.58
CA HIS A 617 -2.14 -33.47 10.79
C HIS A 617 -2.23 -33.83 12.27
N ILE A 618 -3.47 -33.95 12.77
CA ILE A 618 -3.74 -34.31 14.17
C ILE A 618 -3.53 -35.82 14.33
N THR A 619 -2.84 -36.23 15.39
CA THR A 619 -2.49 -37.63 15.67
C THR A 619 -3.23 -38.15 16.90
N PRO A 620 -3.37 -39.48 17.07
CA PRO A 620 -3.95 -40.11 18.27
C PRO A 620 -3.32 -39.59 19.56
N LYS A 621 -1.98 -39.55 19.64
CA LYS A 621 -1.24 -38.96 20.76
C LYS A 621 -1.73 -37.55 21.12
N LYS A 622 -1.93 -36.71 20.12
CA LYS A 622 -2.37 -35.31 20.32
C LYS A 622 -3.86 -35.23 20.71
N ILE A 623 -4.69 -36.17 20.26
CA ILE A 623 -6.11 -36.24 20.63
C ILE A 623 -6.25 -36.72 22.08
N ALA A 624 -5.49 -37.76 22.47
CA ALA A 624 -5.41 -38.25 23.85
C ALA A 624 -5.03 -37.16 24.85
N THR A 625 -4.15 -36.23 24.47
CA THR A 625 -3.83 -35.06 25.32
C THR A 625 -4.93 -34.00 25.37
N MET A 626 -5.85 -33.97 24.40
CA MET A 626 -6.94 -32.98 24.35
C MET A 626 -8.23 -33.47 25.01
N TYR A 627 -8.48 -34.77 24.99
CA TYR A 627 -9.72 -35.39 25.48
C TYR A 627 -9.39 -36.56 26.40
N LYS A 628 -9.84 -36.48 27.66
CA LYS A 628 -9.39 -37.36 28.75
C LYS A 628 -9.66 -38.87 28.58
N ASN A 629 -10.44 -39.31 27.58
CA ASN A 629 -10.80 -40.72 27.36
C ASN A 629 -10.56 -41.18 25.91
N THR A 630 -9.42 -40.84 25.30
CA THR A 630 -9.13 -41.25 23.91
C THR A 630 -7.84 -42.07 23.81
N ASP A 631 -7.89 -43.15 23.04
CA ASP A 631 -6.76 -44.06 22.82
C ASP A 631 -5.61 -43.33 22.10
N ASN A 632 -4.40 -43.44 22.64
CA ASN A 632 -3.18 -42.84 22.10
C ASN A 632 -2.48 -43.75 21.07
N LYS A 633 -2.97 -44.97 20.87
CA LYS A 633 -2.40 -45.94 19.91
C LYS A 633 -2.56 -45.48 18.46
N CYS A 634 -1.63 -45.92 17.63
CA CYS A 634 -1.60 -45.64 16.20
C CYS A 634 -2.87 -46.17 15.50
N TRP A 635 -3.54 -45.34 14.70
CA TRP A 635 -4.72 -45.76 13.92
C TRP A 635 -4.44 -46.87 12.90
N LYS A 636 -3.17 -47.02 12.48
CA LYS A 636 -2.74 -48.01 11.48
C LYS A 636 -2.39 -49.34 12.15
N CYS A 637 -1.29 -49.38 12.90
CA CYS A 637 -0.81 -50.64 13.50
C CYS A 637 -1.47 -51.00 14.84
N LYS A 638 -2.11 -50.06 15.54
CA LYS A 638 -2.65 -50.22 16.92
C LYS A 638 -1.66 -50.73 17.98
N LYS A 639 -0.36 -50.85 17.66
CA LYS A 639 0.68 -51.42 18.54
C LYS A 639 1.43 -50.36 19.34
N GLN A 640 1.88 -49.29 18.68
CA GLN A 640 2.67 -48.21 19.29
C GLN A 640 1.88 -46.91 19.43
N GLU A 641 2.41 -45.98 20.22
CA GLU A 641 1.85 -44.64 20.34
C GLU A 641 1.83 -43.92 18.97
N GLY A 642 0.66 -43.40 18.60
CA GLY A 642 0.43 -42.70 17.33
C GLY A 642 1.04 -41.30 17.31
N SER A 643 2.38 -41.22 17.32
CA SER A 643 3.10 -39.96 17.13
C SER A 643 3.07 -39.51 15.66
N TYR A 644 3.32 -38.22 15.40
CA TYR A 644 3.31 -37.67 14.03
C TYR A 644 4.29 -38.39 13.10
N PHE A 645 5.51 -38.61 13.58
CA PHE A 645 6.55 -39.29 12.82
C PHE A 645 6.28 -40.80 12.68
N HIS A 646 5.67 -41.42 13.70
CA HIS A 646 5.30 -42.83 13.62
C HIS A 646 4.28 -43.10 12.53
N ILE A 647 3.19 -42.32 12.49
CA ILE A 647 2.14 -42.51 11.48
C ILE A 647 2.66 -42.22 10.07
N TRP A 648 3.54 -41.22 9.89
CA TRP A 648 4.09 -40.86 8.58
C TRP A 648 5.20 -41.78 8.10
N TRP A 649 5.99 -42.41 8.97
CA TRP A 649 7.21 -43.11 8.55
C TRP A 649 7.54 -44.39 9.33
N THR A 650 7.50 -44.40 10.67
CA THR A 650 8.05 -45.56 11.42
C THR A 650 7.09 -46.73 11.57
N CYS A 651 5.78 -46.54 11.36
CA CYS A 651 4.76 -47.58 11.43
C CYS A 651 5.01 -48.68 10.37
N SER A 652 4.89 -49.96 10.76
CA SER A 652 5.08 -51.12 9.87
C SER A 652 4.21 -51.04 8.62
N GLU A 653 2.93 -50.73 8.81
CA GLU A 653 1.96 -50.61 7.73
C GLU A 653 2.29 -49.41 6.82
N THR A 654 2.68 -48.26 7.39
CA THR A 654 3.05 -47.09 6.57
C THR A 654 4.34 -47.32 5.78
N LYS A 655 5.28 -48.10 6.32
CA LYS A 655 6.54 -48.42 5.63
C LYS A 655 6.32 -49.20 4.34
N SER A 656 5.34 -50.12 4.28
CA SER A 656 5.07 -50.88 3.05
C SER A 656 4.66 -49.96 1.90
N PHE A 657 3.80 -48.97 2.16
CA PHE A 657 3.42 -47.97 1.16
C PHE A 657 4.60 -47.13 0.69
N TRP A 658 5.42 -46.60 1.60
CA TRP A 658 6.57 -45.80 1.21
C TRP A 658 7.66 -46.62 0.49
N LYS A 659 7.80 -47.91 0.82
CA LYS A 659 8.70 -48.82 0.10
C LYS A 659 8.25 -48.98 -1.34
N ALA A 660 6.96 -49.20 -1.58
CA ALA A 660 6.41 -49.29 -2.92
C ALA A 660 6.57 -47.97 -3.71
N VAL A 661 6.25 -46.82 -3.10
CA VAL A 661 6.49 -45.50 -3.72
C VAL A 661 7.98 -45.30 -4.03
N HIS A 662 8.88 -45.76 -3.14
CA HIS A 662 10.31 -45.64 -3.33
C HIS A 662 10.81 -46.44 -4.54
N GLU A 663 10.44 -47.71 -4.63
CA GLU A 663 10.78 -48.60 -5.75
C GLU A 663 10.27 -48.02 -7.09
N GLU A 664 9.03 -47.55 -7.14
CA GLU A 664 8.48 -46.94 -8.34
C GLU A 664 9.16 -45.60 -8.70
N THR A 665 9.53 -44.80 -7.70
CA THR A 665 10.27 -43.55 -7.95
C THR A 665 11.68 -43.82 -8.50
N GLN A 666 12.34 -44.89 -8.04
CA GLN A 666 13.63 -45.31 -8.58
C GLN A 666 13.51 -45.76 -10.05
N LYS A 667 12.44 -46.49 -10.40
CA LYS A 667 12.13 -46.86 -11.79
C LYS A 667 11.90 -45.63 -12.68
N ILE A 668 11.10 -44.66 -12.20
CA ILE A 668 10.82 -43.41 -12.94
C ILE A 668 12.10 -42.60 -13.17
N LEU A 669 12.97 -42.47 -12.16
CA LEU A 669 14.19 -41.65 -12.28
C LEU A 669 15.37 -42.40 -12.91
N GLN A 670 15.27 -43.74 -13.02
CA GLN A 670 16.34 -44.65 -13.44
C GLN A 670 17.61 -44.50 -12.58
N LYS A 671 17.44 -44.29 -11.27
CA LYS A 671 18.54 -44.08 -10.32
C LYS A 671 18.27 -44.81 -9.00
N SER A 672 19.32 -45.43 -8.46
CA SER A 672 19.30 -45.98 -7.10
C SER A 672 19.72 -44.91 -6.08
N PHE A 673 19.00 -44.82 -4.97
CA PHE A 673 19.26 -43.88 -3.88
C PHE A 673 18.63 -44.38 -2.58
N PRO A 674 19.13 -43.99 -1.40
CA PRO A 674 18.65 -44.55 -0.14
C PRO A 674 17.24 -44.04 0.24
N MET A 675 16.44 -44.91 0.85
CA MET A 675 15.11 -44.58 1.39
C MET A 675 15.24 -43.83 2.72
N LYS A 676 15.29 -42.49 2.68
CA LYS A 676 15.38 -41.63 3.88
C LYS A 676 14.11 -40.78 4.10
N PRO A 677 13.67 -40.57 5.36
CA PRO A 677 12.50 -39.76 5.68
C PRO A 677 12.66 -38.30 5.28
N GLU A 678 13.86 -37.72 5.37
CA GLU A 678 14.08 -36.32 4.97
C GLU A 678 13.80 -36.07 3.48
N PHE A 679 13.96 -37.09 2.63
CA PHE A 679 13.70 -36.99 1.20
C PHE A 679 12.19 -36.95 0.94
N TYR A 680 11.48 -37.95 1.46
CA TYR A 680 10.06 -38.13 1.17
C TYR A 680 9.15 -37.22 1.99
N LEU A 681 9.53 -36.78 3.19
CA LEU A 681 8.69 -35.93 4.04
C LEU A 681 9.05 -34.44 3.98
N LEU A 682 10.33 -34.10 3.80
CA LEU A 682 10.82 -32.71 3.76
C LEU A 682 11.39 -32.27 2.42
N GLY A 683 11.66 -33.18 1.48
CA GLY A 683 12.21 -32.83 0.17
C GLY A 683 13.69 -32.40 0.19
N LEU A 684 14.46 -32.82 1.20
CA LEU A 684 15.87 -32.47 1.36
C LEU A 684 16.79 -33.38 0.51
N THR A 685 16.86 -33.14 -0.79
CA THR A 685 17.53 -34.04 -1.76
C THR A 685 19.00 -33.66 -2.07
N GLU A 686 19.43 -32.44 -1.71
CA GLU A 686 20.57 -31.76 -2.34
C GLU A 686 21.97 -32.32 -2.02
N SER A 687 22.22 -32.89 -0.84
CA SER A 687 23.57 -33.33 -0.46
C SER A 687 23.89 -34.79 -0.83
N ILE A 688 22.89 -35.63 -1.10
CA ILE A 688 23.08 -37.10 -1.18
C ILE A 688 22.65 -37.68 -2.54
N MET A 689 21.60 -37.15 -3.17
CA MET A 689 21.05 -37.77 -4.39
C MET A 689 21.69 -37.29 -5.70
N LYS A 690 22.43 -36.16 -5.70
CA LYS A 690 23.01 -35.52 -6.91
C LYS A 690 22.00 -35.46 -8.08
N LEU A 691 20.75 -35.07 -7.81
CA LEU A 691 19.72 -34.92 -8.84
C LEU A 691 19.98 -33.64 -9.65
N ASN A 692 19.76 -33.70 -10.97
CA ASN A 692 19.68 -32.47 -11.76
C ASN A 692 18.37 -31.72 -11.43
N SER A 693 18.26 -30.46 -11.85
CA SER A 693 17.10 -29.61 -11.52
C SER A 693 15.76 -30.19 -12.00
N ASN A 694 15.74 -30.98 -13.08
CA ASN A 694 14.49 -31.57 -13.59
C ASN A 694 14.11 -32.86 -12.85
N GLU A 695 15.08 -33.74 -12.60
CA GLU A 695 14.88 -34.96 -11.79
C GLU A 695 14.40 -34.62 -10.39
N ASP A 696 14.94 -33.56 -9.80
CA ASP A 696 14.53 -33.05 -8.51
C ASP A 696 13.07 -32.54 -8.50
N LYS A 697 12.60 -31.93 -9.60
CA LYS A 697 11.18 -31.55 -9.76
C LYS A 697 10.28 -32.78 -9.83
N ILE A 698 10.62 -33.78 -10.65
CA ILE A 698 9.83 -35.02 -10.78
C ILE A 698 9.76 -35.74 -9.43
N PHE A 699 10.89 -35.88 -8.73
CA PHE A 699 10.93 -36.48 -7.39
C PHE A 699 10.03 -35.70 -6.42
N THR A 700 10.12 -34.37 -6.43
CA THR A 700 9.30 -33.49 -5.58
C THR A 700 7.81 -33.69 -5.86
N TYR A 701 7.42 -33.84 -7.14
CA TYR A 701 6.03 -34.12 -7.52
C TYR A 701 5.56 -35.51 -7.06
N ALA A 702 6.36 -36.55 -7.30
CA ALA A 702 6.08 -37.91 -6.87
C ALA A 702 5.90 -38.01 -5.34
N ALA A 703 6.81 -37.39 -4.57
CA ALA A 703 6.71 -37.34 -3.12
C ALA A 703 5.48 -36.53 -2.64
N THR A 704 5.15 -35.44 -3.32
CA THR A 704 3.96 -34.62 -2.98
C THR A 704 2.67 -35.40 -3.25
N ALA A 705 2.58 -36.12 -4.38
CA ALA A 705 1.44 -37.00 -4.70
C ALA A 705 1.26 -38.07 -3.63
N ALA A 706 2.35 -38.71 -3.19
CA ALA A 706 2.31 -39.74 -2.15
C ALA A 706 1.80 -39.17 -0.82
N ARG A 707 2.29 -37.99 -0.40
CA ARG A 707 1.80 -37.31 0.81
C ARG A 707 0.32 -36.96 0.74
N ILE A 708 -0.14 -36.41 -0.38
CA ILE A 708 -1.55 -36.01 -0.53
C ILE A 708 -2.46 -37.25 -0.46
N THR A 709 -2.08 -38.31 -1.15
CA THR A 709 -2.84 -39.57 -1.18
C THR A 709 -2.87 -40.22 0.19
N PHE A 710 -1.73 -40.34 0.87
CA PHE A 710 -1.67 -40.85 2.25
C PHE A 710 -2.48 -40.01 3.24
N ALA A 711 -2.46 -38.68 3.08
CA ALA A 711 -3.23 -37.77 3.92
C ALA A 711 -4.76 -37.91 3.77
N LYS A 712 -5.28 -38.44 2.65
CA LYS A 712 -6.71 -38.75 2.48
C LYS A 712 -7.15 -39.86 3.45
N TYR A 713 -6.31 -40.88 3.62
CA TYR A 713 -6.54 -42.03 4.50
C TYR A 713 -6.01 -41.81 5.94
N TRP A 714 -5.74 -40.56 6.32
CA TRP A 714 -4.98 -40.25 7.54
C TRP A 714 -5.56 -40.87 8.81
N LYS A 715 -6.89 -40.78 9.01
CA LYS A 715 -7.61 -41.29 10.19
C LYS A 715 -8.07 -42.75 10.08
N GLN A 716 -8.03 -43.33 8.89
CA GLN A 716 -8.53 -44.68 8.63
C GLN A 716 -7.48 -45.73 9.01
N ARG A 717 -7.86 -47.01 9.11
CA ARG A 717 -6.88 -48.10 9.29
C ARG A 717 -6.21 -48.46 7.96
N GLU A 718 -6.98 -48.37 6.88
CA GLU A 718 -6.53 -48.63 5.51
C GLU A 718 -5.42 -47.67 5.05
N ILE A 719 -4.63 -48.16 4.10
CA ILE A 719 -3.52 -47.46 3.48
C ILE A 719 -3.79 -47.37 1.98
N PRO A 720 -3.48 -46.24 1.33
CA PRO A 720 -3.67 -46.11 -0.10
C PRO A 720 -2.83 -47.13 -0.87
N THR A 721 -3.40 -47.65 -1.95
CA THR A 721 -2.71 -48.47 -2.94
C THR A 721 -1.79 -47.64 -3.83
N ASN A 722 -0.87 -48.31 -4.54
CA ASN A 722 -0.01 -47.68 -5.54
C ASN A 722 -0.80 -47.04 -6.68
N GLN A 723 -1.94 -47.62 -7.05
CA GLN A 723 -2.81 -47.08 -8.10
C GLN A 723 -3.33 -45.69 -7.73
N HIS A 724 -3.82 -45.49 -6.51
CA HIS A 724 -4.26 -44.16 -6.05
C HIS A 724 -3.13 -43.12 -6.06
N TRP A 725 -1.88 -43.55 -5.81
CA TRP A 725 -0.72 -42.66 -5.90
C TRP A 725 -0.38 -42.30 -7.36
N LEU A 726 -0.39 -43.29 -8.26
CA LEU A 726 -0.16 -43.08 -9.69
C LEU A 726 -1.24 -42.20 -10.34
N GLU A 727 -2.51 -42.39 -10.00
CA GLU A 727 -3.61 -41.51 -10.41
C GLU A 727 -3.34 -40.07 -9.98
N LYS A 728 -2.96 -39.86 -8.71
CA LYS A 728 -2.65 -38.51 -8.24
C LYS A 728 -1.42 -37.91 -8.91
N LEU A 729 -0.42 -38.72 -9.25
CA LEU A 729 0.76 -38.26 -9.98
C LEU A 729 0.41 -37.87 -11.42
N ASN A 730 -0.47 -38.63 -12.09
CA ASN A 730 -1.00 -38.27 -13.41
C ASN A 730 -1.77 -36.93 -13.38
N GLU A 731 -2.62 -36.70 -12.37
CA GLU A 731 -3.30 -35.41 -12.22
C GLU A 731 -2.30 -34.23 -12.11
N ILE A 732 -1.19 -34.43 -11.39
CA ILE A 732 -0.14 -33.41 -11.25
C ILE A 732 0.58 -33.17 -12.59
N TYR A 733 0.88 -34.23 -13.32
CA TYR A 733 1.45 -34.17 -14.67
C TYR A 733 0.59 -33.33 -15.61
N ASP A 734 -0.72 -33.62 -15.69
CA ASP A 734 -1.66 -32.91 -16.57
C ASP A 734 -1.76 -31.43 -16.18
N MET A 735 -1.84 -31.13 -14.88
CA MET A 735 -1.90 -29.75 -14.37
C MET A 735 -0.62 -28.95 -14.64
N ASP A 736 0.55 -29.57 -14.53
CA ASP A 736 1.84 -28.92 -14.83
C ASP A 736 1.94 -28.58 -16.33
N LYS A 737 1.53 -29.52 -17.19
CA LYS A 737 1.49 -29.32 -18.65
C LYS A 737 0.53 -28.21 -19.07
N LEU A 738 -0.69 -28.19 -18.53
CA LEU A 738 -1.67 -27.14 -18.78
C LEU A 738 -1.16 -25.76 -18.32
N THR A 739 -0.55 -25.69 -17.14
CA THR A 739 0.01 -24.44 -16.61
C THR A 739 1.12 -23.90 -17.50
N TYR A 740 1.94 -24.78 -18.07
CA TYR A 740 2.99 -24.43 -19.02
C TYR A 740 2.40 -23.84 -20.32
N LEU A 741 1.43 -24.53 -20.93
CA LEU A 741 0.76 -24.09 -22.17
C LEU A 741 0.10 -22.71 -22.02
N MET A 742 -0.61 -22.49 -20.92
CA MET A 742 -1.25 -21.20 -20.63
C MET A 742 -0.25 -20.04 -20.55
N LYS A 743 0.99 -20.30 -20.13
CA LYS A 743 2.01 -19.27 -19.96
C LYS A 743 2.79 -18.96 -21.22
N ILE A 744 3.04 -19.97 -22.07
CA ILE A 744 3.51 -19.75 -23.44
C ILE A 744 2.53 -18.84 -24.17
N ASN A 745 1.23 -19.14 -24.08
CA ASN A 745 0.20 -18.36 -24.77
C ASN A 745 0.09 -16.91 -24.24
N ARG A 746 0.68 -16.61 -23.07
CA ARG A 746 0.79 -15.27 -22.48
C ARG A 746 2.17 -14.62 -22.71
N GLY A 747 3.02 -15.20 -23.57
CA GLY A 747 4.34 -14.66 -23.91
C GLY A 747 5.43 -14.82 -22.85
N ASN A 748 5.28 -15.73 -21.87
CA ASN A 748 6.31 -15.96 -20.86
C ASN A 748 7.30 -17.04 -21.29
N THR A 749 8.60 -16.74 -21.27
CA THR A 749 9.68 -17.71 -21.48
C THR A 749 9.93 -18.51 -20.19
N ILE A 750 9.29 -19.67 -20.05
CA ILE A 750 9.48 -20.57 -18.90
C ILE A 750 10.07 -21.88 -19.40
N LYS A 751 11.01 -22.47 -18.64
CA LYS A 751 11.51 -23.82 -18.91
C LYS A 751 10.44 -24.84 -18.49
N SER A 752 10.00 -25.69 -19.43
CA SER A 752 9.10 -26.81 -19.14
C SER A 752 9.74 -27.77 -18.14
N THR A 753 8.91 -28.45 -17.34
CA THR A 753 9.35 -29.69 -16.70
C THR A 753 9.40 -30.75 -17.78
N ASN A 754 10.56 -31.40 -17.96
CA ASN A 754 10.68 -32.53 -18.86
C ASN A 754 10.13 -33.77 -18.15
N TRP A 755 9.07 -34.37 -18.69
CA TRP A 755 8.40 -35.54 -18.14
C TRP A 755 8.69 -36.83 -18.94
N GLU A 756 9.62 -36.82 -19.91
CA GLU A 756 9.95 -37.96 -20.78
C GLU A 756 10.18 -39.25 -19.99
N LYS A 757 11.01 -39.20 -18.95
CA LYS A 757 11.27 -40.36 -18.07
C LYS A 757 10.01 -40.95 -17.42
N TYR A 758 9.00 -40.11 -17.11
CA TYR A 758 7.73 -40.57 -16.56
C TYR A 758 6.79 -41.12 -17.64
N VAL A 759 6.81 -40.53 -18.84
CA VAL A 759 6.05 -41.01 -20.00
C VAL A 759 6.57 -42.39 -20.44
N GLU A 760 7.88 -42.56 -20.57
CA GLU A 760 8.52 -43.86 -20.86
C GLU A 760 8.15 -44.93 -19.81
N TYR A 761 8.13 -44.56 -18.53
CA TYR A 761 7.68 -45.46 -17.47
C TYR A 761 6.21 -45.87 -17.64
N LYS A 762 5.34 -44.93 -18.02
CA LYS A 762 3.90 -45.18 -18.23
C LYS A 762 3.64 -46.06 -19.45
N GLU A 763 4.43 -45.92 -20.50
CA GLU A 763 4.37 -46.77 -21.70
C GLU A 763 4.81 -48.20 -21.36
N LYS A 764 5.96 -48.37 -20.71
CA LYS A 764 6.46 -49.68 -20.26
C LYS A 764 5.55 -50.38 -19.23
N ALA A 765 4.77 -49.60 -18.47
CA ALA A 765 3.79 -50.12 -17.51
C ALA A 765 2.44 -50.48 -18.14
N LYS A 766 2.17 -50.06 -19.39
CA LYS A 766 1.00 -50.49 -20.18
C LYS A 766 1.28 -51.73 -21.02
N GLU A 767 2.55 -51.98 -21.36
CA GLU A 767 3.02 -53.16 -22.09
C GLU A 767 3.17 -54.41 -21.19
N LYS A 768 3.05 -54.25 -19.87
CA LYS A 768 3.01 -55.31 -18.86
C LYS A 768 1.61 -55.37 -18.25
#